data_AF-A0A420HD93-F1
#
_entry.id   AF-A0A420HD93-F1
#
_cell.length_a   1.000
_cell.length_b   1.000
_cell.length_c   1.000
_cell.angle_alpha   90.00
_cell.angle_beta   90.00
_cell.angle_gamma   90.00
#
_symmetry.space_group_name_H-M   'P 1'
#
loop_
_entity.id
_entity.type
_entity.pdbx_description
1 polymer ?
#
loop_
_entity_poly.entity_id
_entity_poly.type
_entity_poly.pdbx_seq_one_letter_code
_entity_poly.pdbx_strand_id
1 'polypeptide(L)'
;MDSNSSATSVGAGAGGISRSLFPQGPIFTLDNFSNKDFIVRDFVEELADSYTSSNRKSGLGIQSFDPKPLIRTFENALSQLASLLDELEGREAGLHTSVRLAEAAHNQTLETLGRKLDQSIDNFDSLDVTVNNSDGLANYDPNEKVGGGNIAVQIGERLEDLVKQRTRALDAGFLIQCWLEVSENGQLTSLEEMIERQGSGENKVRCAVIARQLMKMSQALDSASWNQVDKSNKVNGASTEKNGNRRHNTREIIEKFSETLEKGLLKQFDDSYRKQNYDEMLECAKVMHDFNGGSSIIALFVNQHQFFIDKSQLVAEEVITDNEIWDKIADPDSEPPGVEPSLQALIDEIRIVMQNESFVIRRAFPYYEAVLTKFIQRVFQQSIQQRLEKVLEKADEISSLTFLRSLHSSRNYISNLIEDLKAHGLTEHPEPCSAQTAFSLDQQLDELFVPYLVGNSYIERERKSLMELKSSLLFKYTIYHSRRKKVAGGFMASLAQQGSQLLSSAKDAYIDRLNSSELTPTQKAMMLKVADLRDTESTKNKNEIDVTDEDGVLSINVAKRMLKWMAESVRRALELGNSNETSRDISVLLNILLTNIGQVYIETSLDAIADQATSQETSKVEPDLTYLTLLQPAITITNIISHFINTALVPLAESNATIRRNMEAQTKTAIERIEEKISNIVKSTLTVATHWVIRLLANQKKLDFRPKDTDLVESLQTVTCLSISTFLIKLSNLISHTINGHNLEIFGSTLALSVRDLIFEHFKKFQVNATGGLFVAQDMSKYVSTLKIFPLSSEAKSSIEVLSEIGNLFIIGPEALREKSRSLQQPIGGKKLQKADFRAFVLKRDDSGSVGIQSVLSGL
;
A
#
# COMPACT_ATOMS: atom_id res chain seq x y z
N MET A 1 -0.54 17.90 50.24
CA MET A 1 -0.14 17.56 51.60
C MET A 1 0.08 16.06 51.65
N ASP A 2 1.34 15.66 51.84
CA ASP A 2 1.90 14.45 52.47
C ASP A 2 1.16 13.11 52.25
N SER A 3 1.78 11.97 51.88
CA SER A 3 3.12 11.48 52.23
C SER A 3 3.35 10.07 51.64
N ASN A 4 4.63 9.78 51.35
CA ASN A 4 5.37 8.50 51.44
C ASN A 4 4.64 7.14 51.32
N SER A 5 5.06 6.36 50.32
CA SER A 5 4.93 4.90 50.25
C SER A 5 6.06 4.21 51.05
N SER A 6 5.72 3.62 52.18
CA SER A 6 6.61 2.75 52.96
C SER A 6 6.47 1.29 52.53
N ALA A 7 7.59 0.69 52.12
CA ALA A 7 7.75 -0.74 51.96
C ALA A 7 7.61 -1.47 53.30
N THR A 8 6.85 -2.57 53.33
CA THR A 8 6.96 -3.62 54.35
C THR A 8 6.88 -4.99 53.69
N SER A 9 7.91 -5.80 53.94
CA SER A 9 8.05 -7.19 53.56
C SER A 9 7.80 -8.11 54.76
N VAL A 10 6.85 -9.03 54.66
CA VAL A 10 6.75 -10.32 55.40
C VAL A 10 5.86 -11.20 54.50
N GLY A 11 6.11 -12.45 54.12
CA GLY A 11 6.94 -13.51 54.67
C GLY A 11 6.07 -14.75 54.91
N ALA A 12 6.29 -15.79 54.10
CA ALA A 12 5.86 -17.20 54.28
C ALA A 12 4.41 -17.62 53.98
N GLY A 13 4.28 -18.62 53.10
CA GLY A 13 3.05 -19.34 52.83
C GLY A 13 3.18 -20.32 51.66
N ALA A 14 4.08 -21.30 51.77
CA ALA A 14 4.12 -22.44 50.85
C ALA A 14 2.84 -23.29 51.05
N GLY A 15 1.77 -22.93 50.36
CA GLY A 15 0.55 -23.70 50.21
C GLY A 15 0.49 -24.29 48.82
N GLY A 16 0.58 -25.61 48.70
CA GLY A 16 0.52 -26.32 47.42
C GLY A 16 -0.75 -25.96 46.66
N ILE A 17 -0.58 -25.34 45.49
CA ILE A 17 -1.65 -25.18 44.51
C ILE A 17 -1.98 -26.57 44.00
N SER A 18 -3.09 -27.14 44.49
CA SER A 18 -3.79 -28.21 43.81
C SER A 18 -4.16 -27.69 42.42
N ARG A 19 -3.34 -28.00 41.41
CA ARG A 19 -3.67 -27.75 40.00
C ARG A 19 -5.02 -28.39 39.74
N SER A 20 -6.05 -27.57 39.47
CA SER A 20 -7.32 -28.07 38.97
C SER A 20 -7.04 -28.90 37.73
N LEU A 21 -7.60 -30.11 37.68
CA LEU A 21 -7.40 -31.10 36.60
C LEU A 21 -7.92 -30.63 35.22
N PHE A 22 -8.42 -29.40 35.12
CA PHE A 22 -8.94 -28.78 33.90
C PHE A 22 -8.52 -27.31 33.83
N PRO A 23 -8.24 -26.78 32.62
CA PRO A 23 -7.80 -25.41 32.44
C PRO A 23 -8.90 -24.43 32.86
N GLN A 24 -8.57 -23.49 33.74
CA GLN A 24 -9.43 -22.32 33.96
C GLN A 24 -9.43 -21.51 32.66
N GLY A 25 -10.63 -21.18 32.16
CA GLY A 25 -10.80 -20.31 30.99
C GLY A 25 -10.23 -18.91 31.22
N PRO A 26 -10.08 -18.10 30.15
CA PRO A 26 -9.53 -16.74 30.24
C PRO A 26 -10.32 -15.87 31.22
N ILE A 27 -9.62 -14.98 31.93
CA ILE A 27 -10.19 -14.03 32.90
C ILE A 27 -10.52 -12.73 32.17
N PHE A 28 -11.73 -12.21 32.33
CA PHE A 28 -12.18 -10.97 31.69
C PHE A 28 -12.05 -9.76 32.61
N THR A 29 -11.68 -8.61 32.05
CA THR A 29 -11.67 -7.31 32.73
C THR A 29 -12.59 -6.33 31.99
N LEU A 30 -13.05 -5.29 32.68
CA LEU A 30 -13.98 -4.28 32.14
C LEU A 30 -13.39 -3.53 30.92
N ASP A 31 -12.05 -3.40 30.86
CA ASP A 31 -11.32 -2.78 29.76
C ASP A 31 -11.36 -3.59 28.45
N ASN A 32 -11.53 -4.92 28.52
CA ASN A 32 -11.66 -5.74 27.32
C ASN A 32 -12.97 -5.48 26.57
N PHE A 33 -14.01 -5.00 27.26
CA PHE A 33 -15.31 -4.67 26.69
C PHE A 33 -15.48 -3.18 26.37
N SER A 34 -14.54 -2.33 26.77
CA SER A 34 -14.60 -0.88 26.54
C SER A 34 -13.96 -0.43 25.21
N ASN A 35 -13.28 -1.35 24.51
CA ASN A 35 -12.64 -1.08 23.23
C ASN A 35 -13.68 -1.03 22.08
N LYS A 36 -13.58 -0.03 21.19
CA LYS A 36 -14.52 0.19 20.07
C LYS A 36 -14.52 -0.94 19.03
N ASP A 37 -13.46 -1.75 19.02
CA ASP A 37 -13.28 -2.88 18.10
C ASP A 37 -13.83 -4.21 18.67
N PHE A 38 -14.55 -4.20 19.79
CA PHE A 38 -15.12 -5.43 20.37
C PHE A 38 -16.29 -5.96 19.52
N ILE A 39 -16.08 -7.11 18.89
CA ILE A 39 -17.11 -7.82 18.11
C ILE A 39 -17.55 -9.07 18.90
N VAL A 40 -18.85 -9.13 19.21
CA VAL A 40 -19.46 -10.24 19.99
C VAL A 40 -19.23 -11.60 19.33
N ARG A 41 -19.23 -11.66 17.99
CA ARG A 41 -19.01 -12.91 17.25
C ARG A 41 -17.59 -13.43 17.49
N ASP A 42 -16.59 -12.58 17.34
CA ASP A 42 -15.18 -12.94 17.46
C ASP A 42 -14.85 -13.38 18.90
N PHE A 43 -15.46 -12.73 19.90
CA PHE A 43 -15.37 -13.15 21.31
C PHE A 43 -15.94 -14.55 21.56
N VAL A 44 -17.09 -14.87 20.97
CA VAL A 44 -17.71 -16.21 21.08
C VAL A 44 -16.89 -17.26 20.32
N GLU A 45 -16.31 -16.89 19.17
CA GLU A 45 -15.42 -17.76 18.40
C GLU A 45 -14.11 -18.05 19.16
N GLU A 46 -13.50 -17.06 19.80
CA GLU A 46 -12.29 -17.24 20.63
C GLU A 46 -12.55 -18.12 21.85
N LEU A 47 -13.70 -17.94 22.50
CA LEU A 47 -14.17 -18.81 23.59
C LEU A 47 -14.37 -20.25 23.13
N ALA A 48 -14.90 -20.45 21.92
CA ALA A 48 -15.12 -21.77 21.33
C ALA A 48 -13.81 -22.42 20.84
N ASP A 49 -12.85 -21.64 20.34
CA ASP A 49 -11.55 -22.12 19.84
C ASP A 49 -10.62 -22.61 20.94
N SER A 50 -10.81 -22.14 22.18
CA SER A 50 -10.12 -22.69 23.36
C SER A 50 -10.32 -24.21 23.52
N TYR A 51 -11.42 -24.77 22.98
CA TYR A 51 -11.71 -26.21 22.97
C TYR A 51 -10.95 -26.97 21.85
N THR A 52 -10.66 -26.34 20.72
CA THR A 52 -10.12 -27.03 19.53
C THR A 52 -8.62 -27.34 19.64
N SER A 53 -7.89 -26.57 20.46
CA SER A 53 -6.43 -26.73 20.62
C SER A 53 -6.01 -27.93 21.48
N SER A 54 -6.88 -28.46 22.35
CA SER A 54 -6.51 -29.55 23.28
C SER A 54 -6.60 -30.95 22.67
N ASN A 55 -7.44 -31.17 21.64
CA ASN A 55 -7.76 -32.51 21.12
C ASN A 55 -7.01 -32.94 19.84
N ARG A 56 -6.03 -32.17 19.34
CA ARG A 56 -5.26 -32.57 18.14
C ARG A 56 -4.06 -33.50 18.40
N LYS A 57 -3.95 -34.10 19.59
CA LYS A 57 -2.89 -35.08 19.90
C LYS A 57 -3.47 -36.43 20.38
N SER A 58 -4.18 -37.15 19.50
CA SER A 58 -4.07 -38.61 19.35
C SER A 58 -5.19 -39.21 18.48
N GLY A 59 -4.80 -39.90 17.38
CA GLY A 59 -5.51 -41.09 16.88
C GLY A 59 -6.72 -40.89 15.96
N LEU A 60 -6.66 -41.52 14.79
CA LEU A 60 -7.79 -41.70 13.86
C LEU A 60 -8.91 -42.52 14.53
N GLY A 61 -9.98 -41.83 14.92
CA GLY A 61 -11.26 -42.40 15.33
C GLY A 61 -12.25 -41.26 15.56
N ILE A 62 -13.47 -41.37 15.01
CA ILE A 62 -14.55 -40.39 15.22
C ILE A 62 -14.87 -40.39 16.72
N GLN A 63 -14.28 -39.43 17.45
CA GLN A 63 -14.58 -39.21 18.85
C GLN A 63 -15.87 -38.38 18.91
N SER A 64 -16.91 -38.96 19.51
CA SER A 64 -18.19 -38.29 19.74
C SER A 64 -17.96 -36.97 20.47
N PHE A 65 -18.50 -35.89 19.91
CA PHE A 65 -18.50 -34.55 20.50
C PHE A 65 -19.01 -34.61 21.96
N ASP A 66 -18.14 -34.31 22.93
CA ASP A 66 -18.54 -34.16 24.34
C ASP A 66 -18.84 -32.67 24.61
N PRO A 67 -20.11 -32.26 24.78
CA PRO A 67 -20.47 -30.86 24.99
C PRO A 67 -20.13 -30.34 26.39
N LYS A 68 -19.82 -31.22 27.37
CA LYS A 68 -19.69 -30.83 28.78
C LYS A 68 -18.55 -29.83 29.06
N PRO A 69 -17.37 -29.90 28.43
CA PRO A 69 -16.31 -28.93 28.66
C PRO A 69 -16.67 -27.55 28.09
N LEU A 70 -17.30 -27.51 26.90
CA LEU A 70 -17.75 -26.28 26.27
C LEU A 70 -18.86 -25.60 27.09
N ILE A 71 -19.81 -26.38 27.61
CA ILE A 71 -20.85 -25.86 28.51
C ILE A 71 -20.20 -25.24 29.75
N ARG A 72 -19.19 -25.88 30.34
CA ARG A 72 -18.50 -25.34 31.52
C ARG A 72 -17.66 -24.10 31.25
N THR A 73 -17.04 -23.97 30.08
CA THR A 73 -16.32 -22.74 29.72
C THR A 73 -17.30 -21.58 29.54
N PHE A 74 -18.44 -21.82 28.89
CA PHE A 74 -19.52 -20.83 28.80
C PHE A 74 -20.16 -20.51 30.16
N GLU A 75 -20.38 -21.50 31.03
CA GLU A 75 -20.88 -21.28 32.41
C GLU A 75 -19.90 -20.44 33.24
N ASN A 76 -18.59 -20.70 33.12
CA ASN A 76 -17.58 -19.91 33.81
C ASN A 76 -17.53 -18.48 33.27
N ALA A 77 -17.57 -18.31 31.95
CA ALA A 77 -17.63 -16.99 31.32
C ALA A 77 -18.90 -16.22 31.74
N LEU A 78 -20.06 -16.89 31.80
CA LEU A 78 -21.30 -16.30 32.29
C LEU A 78 -21.20 -15.91 33.78
N SER A 79 -20.56 -16.73 34.61
CA SER A 79 -20.37 -16.40 36.02
C SER A 79 -19.46 -15.19 36.24
N GLN A 80 -18.39 -15.05 35.43
CA GLN A 80 -17.50 -13.89 35.47
C GLN A 80 -18.18 -12.64 34.92
N LEU A 81 -18.94 -12.75 33.84
CA LEU A 81 -19.75 -11.65 33.32
C LEU A 81 -20.81 -11.20 34.32
N ALA A 82 -21.45 -12.13 35.04
CA ALA A 82 -22.39 -11.78 36.11
C ALA A 82 -21.70 -11.03 37.25
N SER A 83 -20.49 -11.45 37.64
CA SER A 83 -19.69 -10.74 38.65
C SER A 83 -19.27 -9.34 38.19
N LEU A 84 -18.89 -9.18 36.92
CA LEU A 84 -18.53 -7.88 36.35
C LEU A 84 -19.76 -6.97 36.22
N LEU A 85 -20.92 -7.54 35.90
CA LEU A 85 -22.19 -6.80 35.86
C LEU A 85 -22.58 -6.30 37.25
N ASP A 86 -22.41 -7.13 38.30
CA ASP A 86 -22.65 -6.73 39.69
C ASP A 86 -21.66 -5.64 40.15
N GLU A 87 -20.39 -5.70 39.72
CA GLU A 87 -19.41 -4.64 39.98
C GLU A 87 -19.78 -3.33 39.25
N LEU A 88 -20.26 -3.42 38.00
CA LEU A 88 -20.68 -2.28 37.20
C LEU A 88 -21.94 -1.64 37.79
N GLU A 89 -22.94 -2.45 38.17
CA GLU A 89 -24.15 -2.01 38.87
C GLU A 89 -23.80 -1.37 40.23
N GLY A 90 -22.84 -1.92 40.96
CA GLY A 90 -22.30 -1.32 42.18
C GLY A 90 -21.64 0.04 41.94
N ARG A 91 -20.86 0.17 40.86
CA ARG A 91 -20.22 1.44 40.48
C ARG A 91 -21.24 2.48 39.99
N GLU A 92 -22.24 2.04 39.24
CA GLU A 92 -23.37 2.87 38.77
C GLU A 92 -24.20 3.37 39.96
N ALA A 93 -24.53 2.50 40.92
CA ALA A 93 -25.19 2.89 42.17
C ALA A 93 -24.34 3.87 42.99
N GLY A 94 -23.02 3.66 43.07
CA GLY A 94 -22.08 4.58 43.71
C GLY A 94 -22.05 5.97 43.03
N LEU A 95 -22.02 5.99 41.71
CA LEU A 95 -22.11 7.22 40.93
C LEU A 95 -23.46 7.92 41.10
N HIS A 96 -24.58 7.18 41.02
CA HIS A 96 -25.93 7.73 41.24
C HIS A 96 -26.10 8.31 42.64
N THR A 97 -25.56 7.65 43.67
CA THR A 97 -25.60 8.19 45.04
C THR A 97 -24.74 9.45 45.16
N SER A 98 -23.54 9.47 44.57
CA SER A 98 -22.70 10.68 44.52
C SER A 98 -23.37 11.83 43.76
N VAL A 99 -24.03 11.54 42.64
CA VAL A 99 -24.80 12.52 41.85
C VAL A 99 -25.98 13.03 42.67
N ARG A 100 -26.76 12.16 43.32
CA ARG A 100 -27.86 12.59 44.20
C ARG A 100 -27.39 13.44 45.37
N LEU A 101 -26.24 13.11 45.98
CA LEU A 101 -25.65 13.93 47.04
C LEU A 101 -25.22 15.30 46.50
N ALA A 102 -24.60 15.35 45.33
CA ALA A 102 -24.22 16.59 44.67
C ALA A 102 -25.45 17.41 44.25
N GLU A 103 -26.51 16.78 43.73
CA GLU A 103 -27.79 17.40 43.40
C GLU A 103 -28.50 17.94 44.64
N ALA A 104 -28.51 17.18 45.75
CA ALA A 104 -29.08 17.63 47.01
C ALA A 104 -28.30 18.82 47.59
N ALA A 105 -26.97 18.78 47.55
CA ALA A 105 -26.12 19.90 47.92
C ALA A 105 -26.37 21.11 47.01
N HIS A 106 -26.47 20.89 45.70
CA HIS A 106 -26.76 21.94 44.73
C HIS A 106 -28.15 22.55 44.94
N ASN A 107 -29.18 21.75 45.16
CA ASN A 107 -30.53 22.21 45.48
C ASN A 107 -30.57 22.97 46.80
N GLN A 108 -29.82 22.54 47.82
CA GLN A 108 -29.68 23.29 49.06
C GLN A 108 -28.99 24.63 48.80
N THR A 109 -27.93 24.66 47.97
CA THR A 109 -27.31 25.93 47.59
C THR A 109 -28.27 26.82 46.80
N LEU A 110 -29.04 26.27 45.86
CA LEU A 110 -30.07 26.98 45.09
C LEU A 110 -31.18 27.53 45.99
N GLU A 111 -31.62 26.79 47.00
CA GLU A 111 -32.62 27.27 47.95
C GLU A 111 -32.04 28.38 48.84
N THR A 112 -30.78 28.25 49.29
CA THR A 112 -30.12 29.33 50.04
C THR A 112 -29.86 30.56 49.18
N LEU A 113 -29.49 30.38 47.91
CA LEU A 113 -29.34 31.46 46.94
C LEU A 113 -30.69 32.07 46.61
N GLY A 114 -31.74 31.27 46.48
CA GLY A 114 -33.12 31.70 46.26
C GLY A 114 -33.61 32.55 47.42
N ARG A 115 -33.43 32.10 48.67
CA ARG A 115 -33.75 32.91 49.86
C ARG A 115 -32.90 34.18 49.95
N LYS A 116 -31.62 34.13 49.58
CA LYS A 116 -30.77 35.32 49.51
C LYS A 116 -31.20 36.26 48.40
N LEU A 117 -31.68 35.72 47.28
CA LEU A 117 -32.20 36.48 46.16
C LEU A 117 -33.52 37.13 46.54
N ASP A 118 -34.46 36.39 47.15
CA ASP A 118 -35.72 36.93 47.67
C ASP A 118 -35.46 38.01 48.73
N GLN A 119 -34.53 37.78 49.67
CA GLN A 119 -34.08 38.83 50.60
C GLN A 119 -33.46 40.02 49.87
N SER A 120 -32.72 39.79 48.80
CA SER A 120 -32.14 40.87 48.00
C SER A 120 -33.20 41.59 47.17
N ILE A 121 -34.25 40.91 46.72
CA ILE A 121 -35.40 41.47 46.01
C ILE A 121 -36.24 42.27 47.00
N ASP A 122 -36.53 41.77 48.20
CA ASP A 122 -37.20 42.52 49.26
C ASP A 122 -36.40 43.75 49.67
N ASN A 123 -35.07 43.60 49.81
CA ASN A 123 -34.18 44.74 50.06
C ASN A 123 -34.18 45.71 48.87
N PHE A 124 -34.23 45.21 47.63
CA PHE A 124 -34.30 46.03 46.43
C PHE A 124 -35.65 46.74 46.30
N ASP A 125 -36.77 46.09 46.59
CA ASP A 125 -38.10 46.69 46.63
C ASP A 125 -38.19 47.72 47.76
N SER A 126 -37.59 47.43 48.92
CA SER A 126 -37.48 48.43 50.00
C SER A 126 -36.63 49.62 49.58
N LEU A 127 -35.53 49.38 48.84
CA LEU A 127 -34.64 50.40 48.33
C LEU A 127 -35.31 51.17 47.19
N ASP A 128 -36.08 50.52 46.33
CA ASP A 128 -36.83 51.10 45.21
C ASP A 128 -37.98 51.96 45.73
N VAL A 129 -38.69 51.52 46.78
CA VAL A 129 -39.64 52.36 47.51
C VAL A 129 -38.92 53.54 48.17
N THR A 130 -37.70 53.36 48.69
CA THR A 130 -36.93 54.47 49.30
C THR A 130 -36.37 55.45 48.25
N VAL A 131 -36.00 54.96 47.07
CA VAL A 131 -35.45 55.72 45.93
C VAL A 131 -36.56 56.42 45.13
N ASN A 132 -37.76 55.82 45.06
CA ASN A 132 -38.93 56.41 44.43
C ASN A 132 -39.71 57.35 45.36
N ASN A 133 -39.51 57.26 46.68
CA ASN A 133 -40.32 57.97 47.67
C ASN A 133 -39.47 58.79 48.65
N SER A 134 -38.30 59.30 48.23
CA SER A 134 -37.55 60.32 48.97
C SER A 134 -38.23 61.69 48.83
N ASP A 135 -39.45 61.81 49.35
CA ASP A 135 -40.16 63.07 49.51
C ASP A 135 -39.81 63.66 50.88
N GLY A 136 -38.87 64.60 50.88
CA GLY A 136 -38.36 65.17 52.12
C GLY A 136 -37.30 66.24 51.95
N LEU A 137 -37.52 67.25 51.09
CA LEU A 137 -37.35 68.67 51.40
C LEU A 137 -37.58 69.58 50.17
N ALA A 138 -38.60 70.43 50.28
CA ALA A 138 -38.75 71.79 49.73
C ALA A 138 -38.85 72.05 48.20
N ASN A 139 -40.09 72.41 47.80
CA ASN A 139 -40.48 73.37 46.75
C ASN A 139 -40.04 73.15 45.28
N TYR A 140 -40.88 72.50 44.46
CA TYR A 140 -41.51 73.05 43.22
C TYR A 140 -42.29 71.96 42.44
N ASP A 141 -43.42 72.37 41.83
CA ASP A 141 -44.21 71.77 40.72
C ASP A 141 -44.88 70.37 40.84
N PRO A 142 -46.23 70.24 40.76
CA PRO A 142 -46.96 68.96 40.93
C PRO A 142 -47.03 68.01 39.72
N ASN A 143 -46.32 68.23 38.60
CA ASN A 143 -46.62 67.51 37.34
C ASN A 143 -45.48 66.69 36.70
N GLU A 144 -44.40 66.40 37.43
CA GLU A 144 -43.31 65.54 36.93
C GLU A 144 -43.08 64.35 37.87
N LYS A 145 -43.58 63.17 37.49
CA LYS A 145 -43.19 61.90 38.14
C LYS A 145 -41.83 61.49 37.59
N VAL A 146 -40.75 61.97 38.19
CA VAL A 146 -39.40 61.46 37.92
C VAL A 146 -38.84 60.86 39.21
N GLY A 147 -38.90 59.53 39.30
CA GLY A 147 -38.26 58.77 40.36
C GLY A 147 -36.73 58.92 40.31
N GLY A 148 -36.08 58.98 41.47
CA GLY A 148 -34.64 59.29 41.61
C GLY A 148 -33.69 58.37 40.82
N GLY A 149 -34.12 57.16 40.49
CA GLY A 149 -33.35 56.24 39.63
C GLY A 149 -33.17 56.74 38.19
N ASN A 150 -34.19 57.35 37.60
CA ASN A 150 -34.09 57.93 36.25
C ASN A 150 -33.18 59.17 36.23
N ILE A 151 -33.11 59.91 37.33
CA ILE A 151 -32.22 61.08 37.45
C ILE A 151 -30.76 60.60 37.53
N ALA A 152 -30.45 59.54 38.28
CA ALA A 152 -29.09 58.99 38.34
C ALA A 152 -28.62 58.37 37.01
N VAL A 153 -29.52 57.68 36.29
CA VAL A 153 -29.22 57.12 34.95
C VAL A 153 -29.03 58.23 33.93
N GLN A 154 -29.89 59.25 33.90
CA GLN A 154 -29.71 60.39 33.00
C GLN A 154 -28.49 61.26 33.36
N ILE A 155 -28.14 61.37 34.65
CA ILE A 155 -26.90 62.01 35.08
C ILE A 155 -25.70 61.17 34.65
N GLY A 156 -25.75 59.85 34.77
CA GLY A 156 -24.69 58.93 34.34
C GLY A 156 -24.47 58.96 32.82
N GLU A 157 -25.56 58.90 32.04
CA GLU A 157 -25.52 59.00 30.57
C GLU A 157 -25.00 60.38 30.13
N ARG A 158 -25.45 61.47 30.75
CA ARG A 158 -24.91 62.81 30.48
C ARG A 158 -23.47 62.98 30.95
N LEU A 159 -23.05 62.31 32.01
CA LEU A 159 -21.65 62.31 32.45
C LEU A 159 -20.78 61.56 31.45
N GLU A 160 -21.25 60.42 30.95
CA GLU A 160 -20.54 59.63 29.95
C GLU A 160 -20.43 60.39 28.62
N ASP A 161 -21.51 61.06 28.21
CA ASP A 161 -21.50 61.93 27.03
C ASP A 161 -20.59 63.15 27.21
N LEU A 162 -20.60 63.79 28.39
CA LEU A 162 -19.68 64.89 28.70
C LEU A 162 -18.23 64.42 28.77
N VAL A 163 -17.96 63.22 29.30
CA VAL A 163 -16.63 62.63 29.33
C VAL A 163 -16.18 62.29 27.92
N LYS A 164 -17.03 61.71 27.07
CA LYS A 164 -16.76 61.45 25.64
C LYS A 164 -16.50 62.73 24.86
N GLN A 165 -17.26 63.79 25.12
CA GLN A 165 -17.03 65.09 24.50
C GLN A 165 -15.73 65.74 24.99
N ARG A 166 -15.41 65.61 26.28
CA ARG A 166 -14.17 66.11 26.86
C ARG A 166 -12.95 65.36 26.34
N THR A 167 -12.97 64.03 26.28
CA THR A 167 -11.87 63.25 25.69
C THR A 167 -11.72 63.58 24.21
N ARG A 168 -12.81 63.64 23.44
CA ARG A 168 -12.77 64.08 22.04
C ARG A 168 -12.18 65.49 21.88
N ALA A 169 -12.51 66.43 22.78
CA ALA A 169 -11.97 67.78 22.75
C ALA A 169 -10.48 67.84 23.13
N LEU A 170 -10.04 67.04 24.11
CA LEU A 170 -8.63 66.92 24.49
C LEU A 170 -7.81 66.26 23.38
N ASP A 171 -8.31 65.19 22.77
CA ASP A 171 -7.67 64.51 21.65
C ASP A 171 -7.60 65.43 20.42
N ALA A 172 -8.67 66.17 20.11
CA ALA A 172 -8.68 67.16 19.04
C ALA A 172 -7.72 68.32 19.31
N GLY A 173 -7.66 68.82 20.55
CA GLY A 173 -6.72 69.86 20.95
C GLY A 173 -5.26 69.41 20.80
N PHE A 174 -4.96 68.19 21.25
CA PHE A 174 -3.64 67.59 21.11
C PHE A 174 -3.27 67.30 19.65
N LEU A 175 -4.21 66.83 18.83
CA LEU A 175 -4.02 66.65 17.38
C LEU A 175 -3.72 67.96 16.67
N ILE A 176 -4.44 69.04 17.02
CA ILE A 176 -4.19 70.38 16.43
C ILE A 176 -2.81 70.88 16.85
N GLN A 177 -2.42 70.68 18.10
CA GLN A 177 -1.09 71.03 18.58
C GLN A 177 0.00 70.24 17.83
N CYS A 178 -0.16 68.92 17.70
CA CYS A 178 0.77 68.08 16.93
C CYS A 178 0.82 68.47 15.45
N TRP A 179 -0.33 68.84 14.86
CA TRP A 179 -0.40 69.31 13.47
C TRP A 179 0.28 70.67 13.28
N LEU A 180 0.11 71.60 14.23
CA LEU A 180 0.81 72.89 14.23
C LEU A 180 2.32 72.68 14.35
N GLU A 181 2.78 71.83 15.26
CA GLU A 181 4.20 71.47 15.40
C GLU A 181 4.78 70.84 14.12
N VAL A 182 4.04 69.94 13.47
CA VAL A 182 4.44 69.35 12.18
C VAL A 182 4.49 70.38 11.05
N SER A 183 3.50 71.28 10.99
CA SER A 183 3.36 72.26 9.90
C SER A 183 4.26 73.49 10.04
N GLU A 184 4.62 73.89 11.25
CA GLU A 184 5.42 75.08 11.55
C GLU A 184 6.89 74.77 11.90
N ASN A 185 7.16 73.70 12.63
CA ASN A 185 8.50 73.38 13.16
C ASN A 185 9.17 72.18 12.47
N GLY A 186 8.40 71.34 11.76
CA GLY A 186 8.93 70.16 11.05
C GLY A 186 9.45 69.06 11.97
N GLN A 187 9.07 69.06 13.25
CA GLN A 187 9.46 68.07 14.27
C GLN A 187 8.26 67.73 15.16
N LEU A 188 8.22 66.48 15.65
CA LEU A 188 7.15 65.91 16.48
C LEU A 188 7.62 65.73 17.93
N THR A 189 8.26 66.75 18.51
CA THR A 189 8.90 66.67 19.83
C THR A 189 7.92 66.29 20.94
N SER A 190 6.67 66.77 20.90
CA SER A 190 5.65 66.43 21.91
C SER A 190 5.21 64.97 21.84
N LEU A 191 5.30 64.36 20.65
CA LEU A 191 4.95 62.95 20.41
C LEU A 191 6.13 62.02 20.75
N GLU A 192 7.37 62.47 20.52
CA GLU A 192 8.60 61.80 20.97
C GLU A 192 8.71 61.81 22.50
N GLU A 193 8.41 62.94 23.15
CA GLU A 193 8.49 63.10 24.61
C GLU A 193 7.43 62.25 25.34
N MET A 194 6.26 62.04 24.73
CA MET A 194 5.21 61.14 25.23
C MET A 194 5.63 59.66 25.19
N ILE A 195 6.53 59.28 24.27
CA ILE A 195 7.11 57.93 24.16
C ILE A 195 8.26 57.75 25.17
N GLU A 196 9.13 58.76 25.33
CA GLU A 196 10.33 58.66 26.17
C GLU A 196 10.06 58.81 27.67
N ARG A 197 9.07 59.62 28.09
CA ARG A 197 8.85 59.93 29.52
C ARG A 197 7.80 59.06 30.24
N GLN A 198 6.93 58.35 29.52
CA GLN A 198 5.82 57.59 30.12
C GLN A 198 5.56 56.26 29.40
N GLY A 199 6.42 55.28 29.65
CA GLY A 199 6.42 53.96 28.99
C GLY A 199 5.29 52.99 29.35
N SER A 200 4.06 53.46 29.55
CA SER A 200 2.89 52.57 29.66
C SER A 200 2.41 52.17 28.25
N GLY A 201 2.09 50.88 28.04
CA GLY A 201 1.56 50.36 26.79
C GLY A 201 0.37 51.15 26.26
N GLU A 202 -0.50 51.67 27.14
CA GLU A 202 -1.64 52.51 26.76
C GLU A 202 -1.25 53.84 26.10
N ASN A 203 -0.16 54.47 26.55
CA ASN A 203 0.31 55.72 25.96
C ASN A 203 0.91 55.49 24.58
N LYS A 204 1.57 54.35 24.38
CA LYS A 204 2.09 53.94 23.06
C LYS A 204 0.94 53.63 22.08
N VAL A 205 -0.14 53.00 22.54
CA VAL A 205 -1.38 52.82 21.75
C VAL A 205 -1.96 54.18 21.36
N ARG A 206 -2.05 55.13 22.29
CA ARG A 206 -2.54 56.50 22.01
C ARG A 206 -1.65 57.22 21.00
N CYS A 207 -0.32 57.15 21.13
CA CYS A 207 0.62 57.71 20.14
C CYS A 207 0.38 57.14 18.74
N ALA A 208 0.18 55.82 18.62
CA ALA A 208 -0.06 55.16 17.34
C ALA A 208 -1.38 55.61 16.69
N VAL A 209 -2.46 55.74 17.47
CA VAL A 209 -3.76 56.26 17.02
C VAL A 209 -3.64 57.70 16.53
N ILE A 210 -2.94 58.54 17.30
CA ILE A 210 -2.71 59.95 16.99
C ILE A 210 -1.85 60.10 15.72
N ALA A 211 -0.79 59.29 15.55
CA ALA A 211 0.04 59.27 14.34
C ALA A 211 -0.77 58.89 13.08
N ARG A 212 -1.68 57.91 13.18
CA ARG A 212 -2.57 57.52 12.07
C ARG A 212 -3.60 58.60 11.74
N GLN A 213 -4.12 59.29 12.75
CA GLN A 213 -5.03 60.42 12.58
C GLN A 213 -4.30 61.63 11.98
N LEU A 214 -3.07 61.92 12.40
CA LEU A 214 -2.20 62.91 11.78
C LEU A 214 -1.92 62.58 10.31
N MET A 215 -1.69 61.31 9.97
CA MET A 215 -1.51 60.88 8.58
C MET A 215 -2.78 61.11 7.74
N LYS A 216 -3.95 60.72 8.23
CA LYS A 216 -5.25 60.99 7.56
C LYS A 216 -5.55 62.50 7.46
N MET A 217 -5.22 63.26 8.50
CA MET A 217 -5.40 64.70 8.55
C MET A 217 -4.44 65.42 7.58
N SER A 218 -3.21 64.93 7.43
CA SER A 218 -2.26 65.40 6.41
C SER A 218 -2.77 65.15 4.99
N GLN A 219 -3.43 64.01 4.74
CA GLN A 219 -4.04 63.67 3.46
C GLN A 219 -5.21 64.61 3.11
N ALA A 220 -5.96 65.06 4.11
CA ALA A 220 -7.11 65.95 3.94
C ALA A 220 -6.73 67.44 3.87
N LEU A 221 -5.75 67.89 4.66
CA LEU A 221 -5.40 69.31 4.82
C LEU A 221 -4.22 69.77 3.95
N ASP A 222 -3.36 68.85 3.50
CA ASP A 222 -2.19 69.15 2.67
C ASP A 222 -2.18 68.32 1.38
N SER A 223 -3.28 68.42 0.61
CA SER A 223 -3.42 67.76 -0.69
C SER A 223 -2.34 68.13 -1.71
N ALA A 224 -1.70 69.30 -1.54
CA ALA A 224 -0.59 69.76 -2.39
C ALA A 224 0.68 68.89 -2.24
N SER A 225 0.98 68.44 -1.02
CA SER A 225 2.12 67.56 -0.69
C SER A 225 1.84 66.08 -1.03
N TRP A 226 0.57 65.70 -1.10
CA TRP A 226 0.12 64.36 -1.50
C TRP A 226 -0.05 64.18 -3.03
N ASN A 227 -0.34 65.24 -3.77
CA ASN A 227 -0.48 65.23 -5.24
C ASN A 227 0.86 65.33 -6.00
N GLN A 228 1.99 65.51 -5.30
CA GLN A 228 3.31 65.69 -5.91
C GLN A 228 4.00 64.36 -6.30
N VAL A 229 3.24 63.30 -6.57
CA VAL A 229 3.80 62.01 -7.02
C VAL A 229 3.94 61.95 -8.56
N ASP A 230 3.27 62.81 -9.32
CA ASP A 230 3.09 62.58 -10.77
C ASP A 230 3.88 63.50 -11.73
N LYS A 231 4.98 64.10 -11.28
CA LYS A 231 5.91 64.83 -12.18
C LYS A 231 7.39 64.56 -11.89
N SER A 232 7.78 63.28 -11.85
CA SER A 232 9.19 62.88 -11.93
C SER A 232 9.68 62.77 -13.39
N ASN A 233 9.40 63.77 -14.23
CA ASN A 233 10.14 63.90 -15.50
C ASN A 233 10.08 65.33 -16.08
N LYS A 234 11.08 66.16 -15.75
CA LYS A 234 11.83 67.01 -16.72
C LYS A 234 12.83 67.93 -16.01
N VAL A 235 14.11 67.66 -16.30
CA VAL A 235 15.15 68.58 -16.80
C VAL A 235 15.21 70.01 -16.23
N ASN A 236 16.35 70.31 -15.61
CA ASN A 236 17.08 71.59 -15.51
C ASN A 236 16.41 72.86 -16.09
N GLY A 237 16.23 73.88 -15.24
CA GLY A 237 16.23 75.27 -15.70
C GLY A 237 15.53 76.28 -14.81
N ALA A 238 16.34 77.12 -14.16
CA ALA A 238 16.10 78.52 -13.79
C ALA A 238 15.01 78.92 -12.76
N SER A 239 15.53 79.61 -11.74
CA SER A 239 14.91 80.46 -10.72
C SER A 239 13.77 81.36 -11.19
N THR A 240 12.70 81.43 -10.39
CA THR A 240 12.05 82.71 -10.04
C THR A 240 11.42 82.59 -8.66
N GLU A 241 11.92 83.38 -7.72
CA GLU A 241 11.42 83.52 -6.36
C GLU A 241 9.97 84.05 -6.34
N LYS A 242 9.10 83.41 -5.54
CA LYS A 242 8.04 84.10 -4.82
C LYS A 242 7.91 83.54 -3.41
N ASN A 243 8.12 84.44 -2.46
CA ASN A 243 7.83 84.35 -1.03
C ASN A 243 6.52 83.62 -0.70
N GLY A 244 6.57 82.75 0.30
CA GLY A 244 5.40 82.27 1.04
C GLY A 244 5.51 80.84 1.52
N ASN A 245 6.05 80.66 2.73
CA ASN A 245 6.05 79.45 3.56
C ASN A 245 6.81 78.23 3.01
N ARG A 246 7.94 77.91 3.66
CA ARG A 246 8.48 76.53 3.68
C ARG A 246 7.44 75.64 4.36
N ARG A 247 6.40 75.22 3.64
CA ARG A 247 5.62 74.06 4.08
C ARG A 247 6.58 72.89 3.98
N HIS A 248 7.07 72.44 5.13
CA HIS A 248 7.81 71.20 5.20
C HIS A 248 6.96 70.09 4.58
N ASN A 249 7.59 69.12 3.93
CA ASN A 249 6.88 68.02 3.30
C ASN A 249 6.30 67.15 4.43
N THR A 250 5.14 67.58 4.95
CA THR A 250 4.52 67.08 6.18
C THR A 250 4.31 65.58 6.10
N ARG A 251 4.02 65.07 4.89
CA ARG A 251 3.95 63.64 4.57
C ARG A 251 5.25 62.89 4.86
N GLU A 252 6.38 63.34 4.32
CA GLU A 252 7.67 62.64 4.47
C GLU A 252 8.16 62.64 5.92
N ILE A 253 7.82 63.67 6.69
CA ILE A 253 8.18 63.77 8.12
C ILE A 253 7.30 62.84 8.96
N ILE A 254 6.00 62.78 8.69
CA ILE A 254 5.08 61.85 9.35
C ILE A 254 5.43 60.40 8.98
N GLU A 255 5.77 60.13 7.71
CA GLU A 255 6.22 58.80 7.25
C GLU A 255 7.54 58.39 7.93
N LYS A 256 8.57 59.26 7.97
CA LYS A 256 9.82 58.97 8.69
C LYS A 256 9.62 58.76 10.19
N PHE A 257 8.73 59.53 10.81
CA PHE A 257 8.38 59.34 12.22
C PHE A 257 7.66 58.00 12.44
N SER A 258 6.70 57.64 11.57
CA SER A 258 6.03 56.34 11.61
C SER A 258 7.00 55.16 11.44
N GLU A 259 7.97 55.28 10.53
CA GLU A 259 9.02 54.26 10.34
C GLU A 259 9.96 54.16 11.54
N THR A 260 10.29 55.29 12.18
CA THR A 260 11.18 55.32 13.35
C THR A 260 10.48 54.70 14.56
N LEU A 261 9.20 55.01 14.75
CA LEU A 261 8.35 54.42 15.78
C LEU A 261 8.17 52.91 15.56
N GLU A 262 7.92 52.48 14.32
CA GLU A 262 7.84 51.07 13.95
C GLU A 262 9.15 50.33 14.23
N LYS A 263 10.30 50.87 13.79
CA LYS A 263 11.63 50.29 14.09
C LYS A 263 11.90 50.22 15.60
N GLY A 264 11.48 51.24 16.35
CA GLY A 264 11.61 51.28 17.81
C GLY A 264 10.78 50.21 18.51
N LEU A 265 9.51 50.05 18.12
CA LEU A 265 8.62 49.02 18.64
C LEU A 265 9.09 47.61 18.26
N LEU A 266 9.56 47.42 17.03
CA LEU A 266 10.13 46.15 16.56
C LEU A 266 11.38 45.76 17.36
N LYS A 267 12.27 46.72 17.65
CA LYS A 267 13.45 46.47 18.48
C LYS A 267 13.09 46.13 19.92
N GLN A 268 12.12 46.84 20.51
CA GLN A 268 11.59 46.51 21.84
C GLN A 268 10.97 45.10 21.86
N PHE A 269 10.30 44.69 20.80
CA PHE A 269 9.74 43.34 20.66
C PHE A 269 10.85 42.27 20.61
N ASP A 270 11.90 42.45 19.79
CA ASP A 270 13.04 41.51 19.75
C ASP A 270 13.77 41.42 21.11
N ASP A 271 14.02 42.58 21.74
CA ASP A 271 14.66 42.63 23.07
C ASP A 271 13.80 41.92 24.15
N SER A 272 12.46 42.03 24.06
CA SER A 272 11.52 41.37 24.98
C SER A 272 11.42 39.87 24.71
N TYR A 273 11.48 39.46 23.44
CA TYR A 273 11.53 38.06 23.02
C TYR A 273 12.78 37.37 23.57
N ARG A 274 13.97 37.99 23.42
CA ARG A 274 15.24 37.46 23.96
C ARG A 274 15.26 37.37 25.49
N LYS A 275 14.51 38.22 26.18
CA LYS A 275 14.37 38.24 27.65
C LYS A 275 13.25 37.34 28.17
N GLN A 276 12.48 36.68 27.29
CA GLN A 276 11.30 35.87 27.62
C GLN A 276 10.20 36.65 28.38
N ASN A 277 10.10 37.96 28.15
CA ASN A 277 9.05 38.78 28.76
C ASN A 277 7.81 38.81 27.85
N TYR A 278 6.93 37.84 28.02
CA TYR A 278 5.76 37.66 27.15
C TYR A 278 4.68 38.74 27.30
N ASP A 279 4.62 39.41 28.45
CA ASP A 279 3.57 40.39 28.73
C ASP A 279 3.88 41.73 28.01
N GLU A 280 5.16 42.16 28.01
CA GLU A 280 5.63 43.29 27.19
C GLU A 280 5.52 42.98 25.68
N MET A 281 5.81 41.74 25.29
CA MET A 281 5.66 41.27 23.91
C MET A 281 4.21 41.36 23.42
N LEU A 282 3.25 41.03 24.29
CA LEU A 282 1.81 41.16 24.03
C LEU A 282 1.36 42.61 23.88
N GLU A 283 1.83 43.51 24.74
CA GLU A 283 1.53 44.94 24.63
C GLU A 283 2.09 45.53 23.33
N CYS A 284 3.35 45.22 23.00
CA CYS A 284 3.96 45.61 21.73
C CYS A 284 3.18 45.05 20.52
N ALA A 285 2.75 43.79 20.59
CA ALA A 285 1.96 43.15 19.53
C ALA A 285 0.60 43.82 19.33
N LYS A 286 -0.09 44.21 20.40
CA LYS A 286 -1.36 44.97 20.34
C LYS A 286 -1.16 46.33 19.68
N VAL A 287 -0.16 47.11 20.14
CA VAL A 287 0.14 48.44 19.59
C VAL A 287 0.44 48.38 18.10
N MET A 288 1.25 47.41 17.67
CA MET A 288 1.62 47.25 16.27
C MET A 288 0.50 46.69 15.41
N HIS A 289 -0.36 45.83 15.96
CA HIS A 289 -1.57 45.40 15.25
C HIS A 289 -2.46 46.60 14.88
N ASP A 290 -2.69 47.52 15.82
CA ASP A 290 -3.50 48.71 15.57
C ASP A 290 -2.86 49.68 14.55
N PHE A 291 -1.54 49.58 14.38
CA PHE A 291 -0.74 50.39 13.46
C PHE A 291 -0.68 49.82 12.04
N ASN A 292 -0.24 48.57 11.87
CA ASN A 292 0.06 47.94 10.57
C ASN A 292 -0.62 46.58 10.32
N GLY A 293 -1.58 46.20 11.18
CA GLY A 293 -2.23 44.89 11.12
C GLY A 293 -1.34 43.72 11.58
N GLY A 294 -0.23 44.01 12.28
CA GLY A 294 0.67 43.02 12.89
C GLY A 294 1.67 42.38 11.93
N SER A 295 1.60 42.70 10.63
CA SER A 295 2.39 42.04 9.58
C SER A 295 3.89 42.18 9.77
N SER A 296 4.40 43.37 10.13
CA SER A 296 5.84 43.59 10.34
C SER A 296 6.38 42.87 11.58
N ILE A 297 5.60 42.75 12.67
CA ILE A 297 6.03 41.96 13.84
C ILE A 297 6.06 40.48 13.46
N ILE A 298 5.04 39.97 12.79
CA ILE A 298 5.00 38.55 12.38
C ILE A 298 6.20 38.26 11.47
N ALA A 299 6.49 39.13 10.51
CA ALA A 299 7.65 38.99 9.64
C ALA A 299 8.96 39.02 10.43
N LEU A 300 9.11 39.91 11.41
CA LEU A 300 10.31 40.00 12.24
C LEU A 300 10.46 38.78 13.15
N PHE A 301 9.39 38.35 13.83
CA PHE A 301 9.36 37.15 14.66
C PHE A 301 9.78 35.91 13.87
N VAL A 302 9.22 35.73 12.67
CA VAL A 302 9.53 34.58 11.83
C VAL A 302 10.93 34.69 11.18
N ASN A 303 11.38 35.90 10.83
CA ASN A 303 12.73 36.11 10.26
C ASN A 303 13.86 35.96 11.28
N GLN A 304 13.65 36.45 12.50
CA GLN A 304 14.65 36.50 13.56
C GLN A 304 14.55 35.36 14.56
N HIS A 305 13.63 34.41 14.32
CA HIS A 305 13.49 33.25 15.18
C HIS A 305 14.80 32.47 15.27
N GLN A 306 15.23 32.18 16.49
CA GLN A 306 16.52 31.53 16.76
C GLN A 306 16.69 30.22 15.98
N PHE A 307 15.61 29.44 15.88
CA PHE A 307 15.54 28.21 15.08
C PHE A 307 16.01 28.38 13.61
N PHE A 308 15.58 29.43 12.91
CA PHE A 308 15.94 29.63 11.50
C PHE A 308 17.34 30.22 11.33
N ILE A 309 17.78 31.05 12.28
CA ILE A 309 19.11 31.67 12.26
C ILE A 309 20.18 30.60 12.47
N ASP A 310 20.06 29.81 13.54
CA ASP A 310 21.06 28.80 13.92
C ASP A 310 21.13 27.67 12.86
N LYS A 311 20.01 27.36 12.19
CA LYS A 311 19.96 26.31 11.16
C LYS A 311 20.27 26.75 9.74
N SER A 312 20.17 28.04 9.41
CA SER A 312 20.76 28.52 8.15
C SER A 312 22.26 28.22 8.05
N GLN A 313 22.93 28.05 9.20
CA GLN A 313 24.32 27.58 9.30
C GLN A 313 24.45 26.05 9.30
N LEU A 314 23.51 25.29 9.88
CA LEU A 314 23.50 23.81 9.86
C LEU A 314 22.97 23.19 8.55
N VAL A 315 22.27 23.93 7.71
CA VAL A 315 21.96 23.52 6.33
C VAL A 315 23.25 23.40 5.49
N ALA A 316 24.37 23.97 5.94
CA ALA A 316 25.71 23.76 5.39
C ALA A 316 26.41 22.50 5.94
N GLU A 317 25.86 21.85 6.96
CA GLU A 317 26.35 20.56 7.45
C GLU A 317 25.92 19.49 6.44
N GLU A 318 26.91 18.95 5.71
CA GLU A 318 26.71 17.96 4.65
C GLU A 318 25.80 16.82 5.12
N VAL A 319 24.90 16.37 4.24
CA VAL A 319 24.09 15.17 4.46
C VAL A 319 25.04 14.04 4.83
N ILE A 320 25.06 13.68 6.12
CA ILE A 320 26.00 12.73 6.72
C ILE A 320 26.11 11.52 5.80
N THR A 321 27.34 11.29 5.34
CA THR A 321 27.75 10.34 4.31
C THR A 321 27.76 8.92 4.85
N ASP A 322 26.64 8.46 5.40
CA ASP A 322 26.45 7.04 5.68
C ASP A 322 26.11 6.31 4.37
N ASN A 323 27.14 6.09 3.55
CA ASN A 323 27.06 5.36 2.29
C ASN A 323 26.41 3.97 2.49
N GLU A 324 26.55 3.35 3.66
CA GLU A 324 25.93 2.08 3.99
C GLU A 324 24.39 2.13 4.03
N ILE A 325 23.80 3.24 4.46
CA ILE A 325 22.34 3.42 4.47
C ILE A 325 21.86 3.60 3.03
N TRP A 326 22.57 4.39 2.25
CA TRP A 326 22.28 4.60 0.83
C TRP A 326 22.39 3.33 0.00
N ASP A 327 23.39 2.49 0.30
CA ASP A 327 23.57 1.17 -0.32
C ASP A 327 22.44 0.21 0.05
N LYS A 328 21.93 0.27 1.30
CA LYS A 328 20.74 -0.49 1.72
C LYS A 328 19.49 0.03 1.03
N ILE A 329 19.24 1.34 1.00
CA ILE A 329 18.09 1.93 0.29
C ILE A 329 18.11 1.53 -1.19
N ALA A 330 19.29 1.50 -1.81
CA ALA A 330 19.47 1.12 -3.21
C ALA A 330 19.29 -0.38 -3.46
N ASP A 331 19.38 -1.25 -2.43
CA ASP A 331 19.23 -2.70 -2.59
C ASP A 331 17.74 -3.10 -2.65
N PRO A 332 17.22 -3.55 -3.82
CA PRO A 332 15.83 -3.93 -4.01
C PRO A 332 15.36 -5.10 -3.15
N ASP A 333 16.27 -5.95 -2.67
CA ASP A 333 15.90 -7.12 -1.88
C ASP A 333 15.86 -6.83 -0.37
N SER A 334 16.56 -5.77 0.06
CA SER A 334 16.52 -5.30 1.44
C SER A 334 15.16 -4.69 1.78
N GLU A 335 14.80 -4.75 3.06
CA GLU A 335 13.61 -4.06 3.55
C GLU A 335 13.81 -2.55 3.43
N PRO A 336 12.77 -1.80 3.01
CA PRO A 336 12.89 -0.35 2.85
C PRO A 336 13.29 0.24 4.21
N PRO A 337 14.48 0.84 4.32
CA PRO A 337 14.93 1.40 5.58
C PRO A 337 14.15 2.67 5.91
N GLY A 338 14.27 3.13 7.16
CA GLY A 338 13.65 4.35 7.63
C GLY A 338 14.15 5.61 6.92
N VAL A 339 13.65 6.75 7.37
CA VAL A 339 14.03 8.07 6.86
C VAL A 339 15.53 8.30 7.04
N GLU A 340 16.11 9.12 6.15
CA GLU A 340 17.48 9.61 6.30
C GLU A 340 17.67 10.24 7.70
N PRO A 341 18.68 9.81 8.50
CA PRO A 341 18.79 10.20 9.90
C PRO A 341 18.80 11.70 10.15
N SER A 342 19.39 12.49 9.25
CA SER A 342 19.46 13.94 9.43
C SER A 342 18.16 14.65 9.06
N LEU A 343 17.39 14.17 8.06
CA LEU A 343 16.00 14.62 7.86
C LEU A 343 15.12 14.23 9.07
N GLN A 344 15.30 13.02 9.60
CA GLN A 344 14.57 12.56 10.79
C GLN A 344 14.84 13.46 12.00
N ALA A 345 16.12 13.71 12.32
CA ALA A 345 16.51 14.59 13.41
C ALA A 345 15.97 16.02 13.25
N LEU A 346 15.96 16.55 12.01
CA LEU A 346 15.37 17.85 11.72
C LEU A 346 13.87 17.87 12.02
N ILE A 347 13.14 16.84 11.60
CA ILE A 347 11.69 16.74 11.80
C ILE A 347 11.35 16.57 13.28
N ASP A 348 12.10 15.76 14.02
CA ASP A 348 11.91 15.55 15.45
C ASP A 348 12.19 16.84 16.25
N GLU A 349 13.19 17.61 15.85
CA GLU A 349 13.44 18.91 16.46
C GLU A 349 12.34 19.93 16.11
N ILE A 350 11.87 19.94 14.86
CA ILE A 350 10.73 20.78 14.44
C ILE A 350 9.50 20.47 15.28
N ARG A 351 9.23 19.18 15.59
CA ARG A 351 8.13 18.79 16.48
C ARG A 351 8.21 19.50 17.82
N ILE A 352 9.38 19.46 18.46
CA ILE A 352 9.61 20.08 19.77
C ILE A 352 9.49 21.60 19.68
N VAL A 353 10.07 22.21 18.65
CA VAL A 353 10.03 23.66 18.43
C VAL A 353 8.61 24.15 18.17
N MET A 354 7.81 23.44 17.35
CA MET A 354 6.40 23.77 17.12
C MET A 354 5.58 23.74 18.41
N GLN A 355 5.80 22.74 19.26
CA GLN A 355 5.08 22.60 20.53
C GLN A 355 5.45 23.68 21.54
N ASN A 356 6.74 24.03 21.63
CA ASN A 356 7.20 25.09 22.55
C ASN A 356 6.76 26.47 22.07
N GLU A 357 6.93 26.76 20.79
CA GLU A 357 6.61 28.07 20.21
C GLU A 357 5.10 28.30 20.08
N SER A 358 4.27 27.24 19.96
CA SER A 358 2.82 27.42 19.98
C SER A 358 2.33 27.99 21.32
N PHE A 359 2.97 27.64 22.43
CA PHE A 359 2.68 28.23 23.74
C PHE A 359 3.10 29.70 23.80
N VAL A 360 4.29 30.03 23.28
CA VAL A 360 4.79 31.41 23.21
C VAL A 360 3.87 32.27 22.34
N ILE A 361 3.47 31.77 21.17
CA ILE A 361 2.60 32.50 20.22
C ILE A 361 1.23 32.78 20.85
N ARG A 362 0.64 31.82 21.56
CA ARG A 362 -0.64 32.03 22.27
C ARG A 362 -0.55 33.10 23.34
N ARG A 363 0.57 33.18 24.06
CA ARG A 363 0.74 34.15 25.15
C ARG A 363 1.10 35.55 24.66
N ALA A 364 1.88 35.64 23.60
CA ALA A 364 2.49 36.89 23.15
C ALA A 364 1.71 37.60 22.03
N PHE A 365 0.77 36.94 21.35
CA PHE A 365 0.02 37.56 20.25
C PHE A 365 -1.49 37.56 20.50
N PRO A 366 -2.19 38.68 20.26
CA PRO A 366 -3.65 38.74 20.31
C PRO A 366 -4.33 37.89 19.22
N TYR A 367 -3.68 37.74 18.05
CA TYR A 367 -4.16 36.98 16.90
C TYR A 367 -3.21 35.80 16.60
N TYR A 368 -3.14 34.86 17.55
CA TYR A 368 -2.20 33.74 17.51
C TYR A 368 -2.34 32.84 16.27
N GLU A 369 -3.55 32.68 15.71
CA GLU A 369 -3.80 31.80 14.54
C GLU A 369 -3.09 32.26 13.26
N ALA A 370 -3.11 33.57 12.99
CA ALA A 370 -2.46 34.14 11.81
C ALA A 370 -0.94 34.00 11.89
N VAL A 371 -0.38 34.18 13.09
CA VAL A 371 1.05 34.01 13.37
C VAL A 371 1.45 32.54 13.22
N LEU A 372 0.67 31.64 13.82
CA LEU A 372 0.89 30.20 13.75
C LEU A 372 0.88 29.70 12.30
N THR A 373 -0.11 30.14 11.50
CA THR A 373 -0.20 29.78 10.08
C THR A 373 1.05 30.23 9.30
N LYS A 374 1.51 31.47 9.51
CA LYS A 374 2.72 32.00 8.85
C LYS A 374 3.99 31.31 9.32
N PHE A 375 4.05 30.92 10.58
CA PHE A 375 5.17 30.18 11.15
C PHE A 375 5.23 28.75 10.61
N ILE A 376 4.09 28.04 10.53
CA ILE A 376 4.00 26.72 9.90
C ILE A 376 4.43 26.81 8.43
N GLN A 377 3.92 27.76 7.66
CA GLN A 377 4.32 27.98 6.26
C GLN A 377 5.85 28.14 6.14
N ARG A 378 6.45 28.97 7.00
CA ARG A 378 7.90 29.18 7.01
C ARG A 378 8.69 27.90 7.29
N VAL A 379 8.29 27.13 8.30
CA VAL A 379 8.97 25.88 8.66
C VAL A 379 8.88 24.86 7.53
N PHE A 380 7.70 24.64 6.96
CA PHE A 380 7.54 23.68 5.88
C PHE A 380 8.29 24.11 4.61
N GLN A 381 8.16 25.37 4.19
CA GLN A 381 8.75 25.88 2.93
C GLN A 381 10.25 26.19 3.02
N GLN A 382 10.78 26.52 4.19
CA GLN A 382 12.18 26.91 4.33
C GLN A 382 13.06 25.83 4.98
N SER A 383 12.63 25.21 6.07
CA SER A 383 13.48 24.20 6.73
C SER A 383 13.26 22.79 6.17
N ILE A 384 11.99 22.34 6.07
CA ILE A 384 11.68 20.99 5.60
C ILE A 384 11.96 20.88 4.09
N GLN A 385 11.46 21.81 3.28
CA GLN A 385 11.63 21.78 1.82
C GLN A 385 13.11 21.78 1.39
N GLN A 386 13.92 22.70 1.91
CA GLN A 386 15.35 22.78 1.54
C GLN A 386 16.11 21.50 1.91
N ARG A 387 15.77 20.88 3.06
CA ARG A 387 16.41 19.63 3.46
C ARG A 387 15.91 18.46 2.61
N LEU A 388 14.61 18.39 2.36
CA LEU A 388 14.00 17.37 1.51
C LEU A 388 14.59 17.39 0.11
N GLU A 389 14.72 18.57 -0.51
CA GLU A 389 15.34 18.75 -1.84
C GLU A 389 16.77 18.21 -1.88
N LYS A 390 17.61 18.55 -0.89
CA LYS A 390 19.00 18.03 -0.80
C LYS A 390 19.06 16.51 -0.66
N VAL A 391 18.17 15.93 0.16
CA VAL A 391 18.11 14.47 0.37
C VAL A 391 17.63 13.77 -0.91
N LEU A 392 16.62 14.32 -1.60
CA LEU A 392 16.08 13.77 -2.83
C LEU A 392 17.05 13.92 -4.01
N GLU A 393 17.79 15.02 -4.11
CA GLU A 393 18.84 15.22 -5.13
C GLU A 393 19.95 14.18 -4.97
N LYS A 394 20.43 13.97 -3.74
CA LYS A 394 21.41 12.90 -3.45
C LYS A 394 20.84 11.50 -3.75
N ALA A 395 19.55 11.27 -3.45
CA ALA A 395 18.89 10.00 -3.76
C ALA A 395 18.76 9.76 -5.28
N ASP A 396 18.53 10.81 -6.07
CA ASP A 396 18.46 10.79 -7.53
C ASP A 396 19.82 10.41 -8.15
N GLU A 397 20.91 10.95 -7.61
CA GLU A 397 22.28 10.58 -8.00
C GLU A 397 22.62 9.11 -7.69
N ILE A 398 21.97 8.50 -6.70
CA ILE A 398 22.25 7.11 -6.33
C ILE A 398 21.46 6.15 -7.18
N SER A 399 20.12 6.19 -7.15
CA SER A 399 19.28 5.33 -7.96
C SER A 399 17.83 5.80 -8.10
N SER A 400 17.19 5.48 -9.23
CA SER A 400 15.75 5.71 -9.42
C SER A 400 14.90 5.10 -8.28
N LEU A 401 15.26 3.89 -7.82
CA LEU A 401 14.58 3.20 -6.71
C LEU A 401 14.84 3.92 -5.38
N THR A 402 16.07 4.38 -5.16
CA THR A 402 16.49 5.09 -3.95
C THR A 402 15.67 6.35 -3.79
N PHE A 403 15.56 7.14 -4.85
CA PHE A 403 14.68 8.30 -4.89
C PHE A 403 13.24 7.96 -4.50
N LEU A 404 12.65 6.90 -5.08
CA LEU A 404 11.26 6.52 -4.81
C LEU A 404 11.05 6.07 -3.35
N ARG A 405 12.01 5.31 -2.78
CA ARG A 405 11.99 4.88 -1.37
C ARG A 405 12.21 6.05 -0.41
N SER A 406 13.13 6.96 -0.72
CA SER A 406 13.39 8.17 0.07
C SER A 406 12.20 9.14 0.01
N LEU A 407 11.56 9.30 -1.14
CA LEU A 407 10.34 10.09 -1.30
C LEU A 407 9.18 9.53 -0.48
N HIS A 408 8.99 8.21 -0.54
CA HIS A 408 7.95 7.53 0.23
C HIS A 408 8.16 7.63 1.75
N SER A 409 9.37 7.31 2.23
CA SER A 409 9.71 7.38 3.65
C SER A 409 9.61 8.80 4.21
N SER A 410 10.10 9.80 3.47
CA SER A 410 9.99 11.21 3.86
C SER A 410 8.54 11.69 3.94
N ARG A 411 7.67 11.36 2.95
CA ARG A 411 6.24 11.72 3.00
C ARG A 411 5.56 11.10 4.22
N ASN A 412 5.78 9.82 4.47
CA ASN A 412 5.16 9.14 5.61
C ASN A 412 5.58 9.75 6.95
N TYR A 413 6.86 10.10 7.09
CA TYR A 413 7.35 10.70 8.34
C TYR A 413 6.84 12.12 8.56
N ILE A 414 6.77 12.93 7.51
CA ILE A 414 6.20 14.28 7.58
C ILE A 414 4.69 14.21 7.82
N SER A 415 4.00 13.21 7.25
CA SER A 415 2.57 12.97 7.55
C SER A 415 2.36 12.61 9.02
N ASN A 416 3.19 11.73 9.59
CA ASN A 416 3.13 11.38 11.01
C ASN A 416 3.41 12.59 11.91
N LEU A 417 4.37 13.46 11.53
CA LEU A 417 4.59 14.72 12.23
C LEU A 417 3.31 15.57 12.25
N ILE A 418 2.62 15.70 11.11
CA ILE A 418 1.39 16.50 11.03
C ILE A 418 0.30 15.93 11.94
N GLU A 419 0.09 14.62 11.93
CA GLU A 419 -0.87 13.98 12.83
C GLU A 419 -0.49 14.17 14.32
N ASP A 420 0.80 14.07 14.65
CA ASP A 420 1.29 14.38 16.00
C ASP A 420 1.05 15.84 16.41
N LEU A 421 1.23 16.79 15.49
CA LEU A 421 0.97 18.22 15.74
C LEU A 421 -0.54 18.50 15.88
N LYS A 422 -1.38 17.85 15.06
CA LYS A 422 -2.85 17.94 15.17
C LYS A 422 -3.35 17.40 16.51
N ALA A 423 -2.82 16.25 16.94
CA ALA A 423 -3.18 15.61 18.20
C ALA A 423 -2.76 16.42 19.43
N HIS A 424 -1.60 17.10 19.36
CA HIS A 424 -1.16 17.99 20.44
C HIS A 424 -2.02 19.26 20.57
N GLY A 425 -2.71 19.70 19.52
CA GLY A 425 -3.54 20.89 19.58
C GLY A 425 -2.80 22.22 19.40
N LEU A 426 -1.46 22.20 19.31
CA LEU A 426 -0.60 23.38 19.19
C LEU A 426 -0.98 24.52 20.15
N THR A 427 -1.70 25.53 19.66
CA THR A 427 -2.16 26.68 20.46
C THR A 427 -3.36 26.33 21.33
N GLU A 428 -4.17 25.33 20.99
CA GLU A 428 -5.42 24.96 21.66
C GLU A 428 -5.24 23.87 22.72
N HIS A 429 -4.02 23.37 22.92
CA HIS A 429 -3.69 22.38 23.93
C HIS A 429 -4.32 22.75 25.30
N PRO A 430 -5.05 21.83 25.97
CA PRO A 430 -5.12 20.38 25.73
C PRO A 430 -6.19 19.89 24.74
N GLU A 431 -6.97 20.78 24.11
CA GLU A 431 -7.91 20.39 23.05
C GLU A 431 -7.18 20.19 21.70
N PRO A 432 -7.66 19.31 20.80
CA PRO A 432 -7.06 19.08 19.49
C PRO A 432 -7.10 20.33 18.61
N CYS A 433 -6.25 20.37 17.57
CA CYS A 433 -6.06 21.56 16.74
C CYS A 433 -7.36 21.99 16.05
N SER A 434 -7.56 23.31 15.95
CA SER A 434 -8.64 23.91 15.17
C SER A 434 -8.68 23.39 13.75
N ALA A 435 -9.89 23.33 13.17
CA ALA A 435 -10.08 22.88 11.79
C ALA A 435 -9.26 23.70 10.78
N GLN A 436 -9.05 25.00 11.05
CA GLN A 436 -8.28 25.88 10.19
C GLN A 436 -6.77 25.62 10.28
N THR A 437 -6.24 25.37 11.47
CA THR A 437 -4.83 25.00 11.65
C THR A 437 -4.53 23.61 11.11
N ALA A 438 -5.42 22.64 11.32
CA ALA A 438 -5.32 21.31 10.74
C ALA A 438 -5.31 21.36 9.21
N PHE A 439 -6.23 22.13 8.60
CA PHE A 439 -6.26 22.35 7.16
C PHE A 439 -4.98 23.00 6.64
N SER A 440 -4.43 23.99 7.37
CA SER A 440 -3.16 24.61 6.97
C SER A 440 -1.98 23.63 7.01
N LEU A 441 -1.93 22.72 7.97
CA LEU A 441 -0.88 21.68 8.03
C LEU A 441 -0.99 20.72 6.84
N ASP A 442 -2.20 20.26 6.54
CA ASP A 442 -2.47 19.39 5.39
C ASP A 442 -2.12 20.06 4.05
N GLN A 443 -2.48 21.34 3.91
CA GLN A 443 -2.12 22.13 2.72
C GLN A 443 -0.60 22.22 2.54
N GLN A 444 0.18 22.41 3.63
CA GLN A 444 1.63 22.47 3.53
C GLN A 444 2.26 21.12 3.18
N LEU A 445 1.68 20.00 3.61
CA LEU A 445 2.11 18.67 3.16
C LEU A 445 1.94 18.52 1.66
N ASP A 446 0.77 18.87 1.14
CA ASP A 446 0.50 18.72 -0.29
C ASP A 446 1.41 19.63 -1.13
N GLU A 447 1.54 20.91 -0.75
CA GLU A 447 2.42 21.87 -1.43
C GLU A 447 3.88 21.38 -1.52
N LEU A 448 4.40 20.74 -0.47
CA LEU A 448 5.76 20.21 -0.43
C LEU A 448 6.00 19.10 -1.47
N PHE A 449 4.98 18.29 -1.76
CA PHE A 449 5.09 17.12 -2.63
C PHE A 449 4.51 17.31 -4.03
N VAL A 450 3.81 18.43 -4.31
CA VAL A 450 3.30 18.77 -5.64
C VAL A 450 4.36 18.58 -6.75
N PRO A 451 5.61 19.07 -6.63
CA PRO A 451 6.60 18.95 -7.70
C PRO A 451 6.98 17.50 -8.06
N TYR A 452 6.79 16.57 -7.11
CA TYR A 452 7.23 15.18 -7.23
C TYR A 452 6.09 14.22 -7.58
N LEU A 453 4.87 14.53 -7.14
CA LEU A 453 3.69 13.67 -7.29
C LEU A 453 2.76 14.10 -8.41
N VAL A 454 2.80 15.37 -8.85
CA VAL A 454 1.86 15.86 -9.87
C VAL A 454 2.28 15.43 -11.27
N GLY A 455 1.35 14.75 -11.95
CA GLY A 455 1.48 14.27 -13.33
C GLY A 455 1.93 12.82 -13.42
N ASN A 456 2.06 12.31 -14.66
CA ASN A 456 2.54 10.93 -14.89
C ASN A 456 4.03 10.73 -14.52
N SER A 457 4.71 11.72 -13.92
CA SER A 457 6.15 11.69 -13.61
C SER A 457 6.52 10.62 -12.59
N TYR A 458 5.79 10.54 -11.48
CA TYR A 458 6.01 9.54 -10.43
C TYR A 458 5.81 8.12 -10.97
N ILE A 459 4.64 7.84 -11.57
CA ILE A 459 4.30 6.50 -12.06
C ILE A 459 5.22 6.07 -13.22
N GLU A 460 5.66 7.01 -14.07
CA GLU A 460 6.62 6.72 -15.13
C GLU A 460 8.00 6.39 -14.58
N ARG A 461 8.42 7.06 -13.50
CA ARG A 461 9.68 6.78 -12.81
C ARG A 461 9.64 5.42 -12.10
N GLU A 462 8.54 5.10 -11.44
CA GLU A 462 8.28 3.78 -10.85
C GLU A 462 8.30 2.67 -11.92
N ARG A 463 7.63 2.91 -13.05
CA ARG A 463 7.66 2.02 -14.22
C ARG A 463 9.07 1.80 -14.74
N LYS A 464 9.85 2.86 -14.92
CA LYS A 464 11.24 2.80 -15.40
C LYS A 464 12.11 1.98 -14.45
N SER A 465 12.04 2.26 -13.15
CA SER A 465 12.79 1.53 -12.13
C SER A 465 12.45 0.03 -12.11
N LEU A 466 11.16 -0.33 -12.11
CA LEU A 466 10.74 -1.73 -12.14
C LEU A 466 11.19 -2.45 -13.40
N MET A 467 11.16 -1.78 -14.56
CA MET A 467 11.66 -2.36 -15.81
C MET A 467 13.18 -2.59 -15.77
N GLU A 468 13.96 -1.68 -15.18
CA GLU A 468 15.41 -1.83 -15.04
C GLU A 468 15.79 -2.99 -14.12
N LEU A 469 15.11 -3.11 -12.97
CA LEU A 469 15.31 -4.21 -12.02
C LEU A 469 14.94 -5.57 -12.61
N LYS A 470 13.82 -5.63 -13.34
CA LYS A 470 13.38 -6.88 -13.99
C LYS A 470 14.29 -7.27 -15.15
N SER A 471 14.70 -6.31 -15.98
CA SER A 471 15.61 -6.56 -17.10
C SER A 471 17.00 -6.99 -16.63
N SER A 472 17.51 -6.43 -15.52
CA SER A 472 18.77 -6.90 -14.92
C SER A 472 18.64 -8.32 -14.37
N LEU A 473 17.57 -8.62 -13.64
CA LEU A 473 17.32 -9.95 -13.10
C LEU A 473 17.19 -11.02 -14.18
N LEU A 474 16.50 -10.70 -15.28
CA LEU A 474 16.26 -11.61 -16.40
C LEU A 474 17.33 -11.52 -17.50
N PHE A 475 18.47 -10.86 -17.25
CA PHE A 475 19.44 -10.60 -18.30
C PHE A 475 20.07 -11.88 -18.85
N LYS A 476 20.63 -12.75 -18.00
CA LYS A 476 21.20 -14.06 -18.40
C LYS A 476 20.15 -14.94 -19.08
N TYR A 477 18.94 -14.98 -18.51
CA TYR A 477 17.79 -15.69 -19.06
C TYR A 477 17.42 -15.20 -20.48
N THR A 478 17.35 -13.89 -20.68
CA THR A 478 17.04 -13.28 -21.98
C THR A 478 18.13 -13.59 -23.00
N ILE A 479 19.40 -13.59 -22.59
CA ILE A 479 20.52 -13.98 -23.46
C ILE A 479 20.39 -15.45 -23.88
N TYR A 480 20.15 -16.35 -22.93
CA TYR A 480 19.98 -17.78 -23.20
C TYR A 480 18.94 -18.02 -24.30
N HIS A 481 17.74 -17.48 -24.09
CA HIS A 481 16.61 -17.68 -25.01
C HIS A 481 16.76 -16.91 -26.32
N SER A 482 17.51 -15.79 -26.35
CA SER A 482 17.82 -15.06 -27.59
C SER A 482 18.83 -15.78 -28.49
N ARG A 483 19.78 -16.53 -27.91
CA ARG A 483 20.80 -17.30 -28.65
C ARG A 483 20.29 -18.62 -29.20
N ARG A 484 19.12 -19.06 -28.72
CA ARG A 484 18.50 -20.31 -29.12
C ARG A 484 18.05 -20.25 -30.59
N LYS A 485 18.64 -21.08 -31.44
CA LYS A 485 18.19 -21.26 -32.84
C LYS A 485 16.85 -22.01 -32.83
N LYS A 486 15.74 -21.31 -33.08
CA LYS A 486 14.44 -21.95 -33.33
C LYS A 486 14.53 -22.80 -34.60
N VAL A 487 14.08 -24.06 -34.54
CA VAL A 487 14.07 -24.95 -35.71
C VAL A 487 13.06 -24.39 -36.71
N ALA A 488 13.55 -23.86 -37.82
CA ALA A 488 12.72 -23.20 -38.83
C ALA A 488 11.73 -24.21 -39.46
N GLY A 489 10.44 -23.99 -39.22
CA GLY A 489 9.36 -24.77 -39.82
C GLY A 489 8.14 -23.89 -40.17
N GLY A 490 8.08 -23.40 -41.41
CA GLY A 490 6.86 -22.88 -42.05
C GLY A 490 6.32 -21.52 -41.59
N PHE A 491 5.17 -21.12 -42.15
CA PHE A 491 4.48 -19.83 -41.93
C PHE A 491 4.16 -19.52 -40.45
N MET A 492 4.00 -20.54 -39.61
CA MET A 492 3.84 -20.39 -38.14
C MET A 492 5.11 -19.86 -37.46
N ALA A 493 6.29 -20.03 -38.05
CA ALA A 493 7.55 -19.51 -37.52
C ALA A 493 7.65 -17.98 -37.63
N SER A 494 6.92 -17.31 -38.54
CA SER A 494 6.93 -15.84 -38.63
C SER A 494 6.10 -15.18 -37.52
N LEU A 495 5.07 -15.86 -36.99
CA LEU A 495 4.32 -15.39 -35.83
C LEU A 495 5.13 -15.61 -34.53
N ALA A 496 5.89 -16.70 -34.45
CA ALA A 496 6.81 -16.98 -33.35
C ALA A 496 8.11 -16.13 -33.38
N GLN A 497 8.39 -15.41 -34.47
CA GLN A 497 9.49 -14.44 -34.56
C GLN A 497 9.25 -13.20 -33.68
N GLN A 498 8.00 -12.83 -33.41
CA GLN A 498 7.68 -11.66 -32.60
C GLN A 498 8.27 -11.76 -31.18
N GLY A 499 8.15 -12.92 -30.52
CA GLY A 499 8.75 -13.14 -29.19
C GLY A 499 10.28 -13.11 -29.19
N SER A 500 10.93 -13.65 -30.23
CA SER A 500 12.39 -13.61 -30.37
C SER A 500 12.92 -12.20 -30.63
N GLN A 501 12.18 -11.39 -31.40
CA GLN A 501 12.50 -9.98 -31.65
C GLN A 501 12.35 -9.13 -30.38
N LEU A 502 11.34 -9.42 -29.55
CA LEU A 502 11.18 -8.76 -28.26
C LEU A 502 12.34 -9.06 -27.31
N LEU A 503 12.84 -10.30 -27.28
CA LEU A 503 13.98 -10.69 -26.44
C LEU A 503 15.31 -10.10 -26.94
N SER A 504 15.56 -10.10 -28.25
CA SER A 504 16.76 -9.45 -28.82
C SER A 504 16.71 -7.94 -28.59
N SER A 505 15.54 -7.32 -28.79
CA SER A 505 15.35 -5.90 -28.50
C SER A 505 15.50 -5.59 -27.01
N ALA A 506 15.02 -6.45 -26.11
CA ALA A 506 15.20 -6.28 -24.67
C ALA A 506 16.67 -6.43 -24.25
N LYS A 507 17.41 -7.39 -24.84
CA LYS A 507 18.85 -7.56 -24.65
C LYS A 507 19.63 -6.32 -25.10
N ASP A 508 19.35 -5.86 -26.31
CA ASP A 508 20.05 -4.71 -26.90
C ASP A 508 19.70 -3.43 -26.14
N ALA A 509 18.43 -3.23 -25.77
CA ALA A 509 18.01 -2.11 -24.94
C ALA A 509 18.66 -2.12 -23.55
N TYR A 510 18.85 -3.28 -22.93
CA TYR A 510 19.56 -3.38 -21.66
C TYR A 510 21.04 -3.02 -21.80
N ILE A 511 21.71 -3.53 -22.84
CA ILE A 511 23.12 -3.24 -23.10
C ILE A 511 23.33 -1.76 -23.47
N ASP A 512 22.46 -1.19 -24.29
CA ASP A 512 22.51 0.22 -24.67
C ASP A 512 22.27 1.12 -23.46
N ARG A 513 21.37 0.74 -22.55
CA ARG A 513 21.20 1.43 -21.26
C ARG A 513 22.42 1.29 -20.36
N LEU A 514 23.00 0.11 -20.20
CA LEU A 514 24.22 -0.10 -19.41
C LEU A 514 25.40 0.75 -19.91
N ASN A 515 25.40 1.06 -21.20
CA ASN A 515 26.39 1.91 -21.87
C ASN A 515 25.97 3.39 -21.95
N SER A 516 24.75 3.74 -21.52
CA SER A 516 24.30 5.13 -21.50
C SER A 516 25.01 5.90 -20.40
N SER A 517 25.32 7.17 -20.67
CA SER A 517 25.85 8.12 -19.68
C SER A 517 24.79 8.63 -18.71
N GLU A 518 23.52 8.23 -18.87
CA GLU A 518 22.40 8.64 -18.03
C GLU A 518 22.31 7.82 -16.73
N LEU A 519 22.94 6.64 -16.68
CA LEU A 519 22.97 5.81 -15.47
C LEU A 519 24.08 6.25 -14.54
N THR A 520 23.74 6.36 -13.26
CA THR A 520 24.73 6.69 -12.23
C THR A 520 25.65 5.49 -11.96
N PRO A 521 26.89 5.69 -11.47
CA PRO A 521 27.83 4.61 -11.20
C PRO A 521 27.26 3.54 -10.27
N THR A 522 26.49 3.97 -9.26
CA THR A 522 25.82 3.10 -8.28
C THR A 522 24.65 2.35 -8.89
N GLN A 523 23.82 2.98 -9.74
CA GLN A 523 22.78 2.28 -10.53
C GLN A 523 23.39 1.18 -11.38
N LYS A 524 24.49 1.48 -12.08
CA LYS A 524 25.18 0.51 -12.94
C LYS A 524 25.75 -0.67 -12.14
N ALA A 525 26.42 -0.39 -11.02
CA ALA A 525 26.92 -1.44 -10.12
C ALA A 525 25.78 -2.32 -9.57
N MET A 526 24.65 -1.71 -9.22
CA MET A 526 23.47 -2.44 -8.74
C MET A 526 22.86 -3.32 -9.83
N MET A 527 22.70 -2.81 -11.05
CA MET A 527 22.21 -3.60 -12.19
C MET A 527 23.11 -4.80 -12.48
N LEU A 528 24.43 -4.63 -12.37
CA LEU A 528 25.40 -5.73 -12.51
C LEU A 528 25.30 -6.74 -11.36
N LYS A 529 25.11 -6.27 -10.12
CA LYS A 529 24.89 -7.12 -8.93
C LYS A 529 23.60 -7.93 -9.07
N VAL A 530 22.50 -7.32 -9.52
CA VAL A 530 21.20 -7.99 -9.73
C VAL A 530 21.26 -9.00 -10.87
N ALA A 531 22.00 -8.68 -11.94
CA ALA A 531 22.27 -9.59 -13.05
C ALA A 531 23.28 -10.69 -12.73
N ASP A 532 23.87 -10.68 -11.53
CA ASP A 532 24.91 -11.60 -11.07
C ASP A 532 26.12 -11.67 -12.03
N LEU A 533 26.56 -10.49 -12.49
CA LEU A 533 27.74 -10.28 -13.32
C LEU A 533 28.81 -9.62 -12.48
N ARG A 534 29.40 -10.38 -11.54
CA ARG A 534 30.37 -9.85 -10.56
C ARG A 534 31.73 -9.49 -11.19
N ASP A 535 32.04 -10.01 -12.39
CA ASP A 535 33.30 -9.75 -13.07
C ASP A 535 33.13 -8.79 -14.26
N THR A 536 33.67 -7.57 -14.08
CA THR A 536 33.64 -6.43 -15.01
C THR A 536 34.29 -6.66 -16.38
N GLU A 537 34.98 -7.80 -16.58
CA GLU A 537 35.60 -8.16 -17.88
C GLU A 537 34.60 -8.73 -18.89
N SER A 538 33.56 -9.43 -18.42
CA SER A 538 32.52 -10.05 -19.27
C SER A 538 31.63 -9.05 -20.01
N THR A 539 31.53 -7.81 -19.51
CA THR A 539 30.74 -6.73 -20.11
C THR A 539 31.39 -6.02 -21.30
N LYS A 540 32.69 -6.21 -21.55
CA LYS A 540 33.38 -5.59 -22.70
C LYS A 540 33.17 -6.35 -24.01
N ASN A 541 32.95 -7.67 -23.95
CA ASN A 541 32.68 -8.50 -25.13
C ASN A 541 31.18 -8.78 -25.25
N LYS A 542 30.49 -8.01 -26.11
CA LYS A 542 29.03 -8.03 -26.35
C LYS A 542 28.41 -9.41 -26.68
N ASN A 543 29.24 -10.42 -26.98
CA ASN A 543 28.84 -11.75 -27.44
C ASN A 543 29.31 -12.92 -26.56
N GLU A 544 30.15 -12.71 -25.53
CA GLU A 544 30.78 -13.79 -24.73
C GLU A 544 30.36 -13.77 -23.25
N ILE A 545 29.12 -13.40 -22.94
CA ILE A 545 28.57 -13.76 -21.62
C ILE A 545 28.34 -15.27 -21.67
N ASP A 546 29.08 -16.03 -20.87
CA ASP A 546 28.85 -17.46 -20.70
C ASP A 546 27.49 -17.64 -20.02
N VAL A 547 26.59 -18.35 -20.69
CA VAL A 547 25.26 -18.64 -20.17
C VAL A 547 25.12 -20.14 -20.07
N THR A 548 24.72 -20.61 -18.90
CA THR A 548 24.54 -22.04 -18.64
C THR A 548 23.13 -22.48 -18.97
N ASP A 549 22.91 -23.80 -19.09
CA ASP A 549 21.55 -24.33 -19.28
C ASP A 549 20.63 -24.06 -18.06
N GLU A 550 21.20 -23.83 -16.87
CA GLU A 550 20.44 -23.48 -15.66
C GLU A 550 19.84 -22.07 -15.72
N ASP A 551 20.53 -21.12 -16.36
CA ASP A 551 20.06 -19.74 -16.55
C ASP A 551 18.80 -19.65 -17.45
N GLY A 552 18.55 -20.68 -18.25
CA GLY A 552 17.39 -20.81 -19.12
C GLY A 552 16.13 -21.35 -18.43
N VAL A 553 16.24 -21.87 -17.21
CA VAL A 553 15.16 -22.57 -16.50
C VAL A 553 14.30 -21.60 -15.67
N LEU A 554 12.99 -21.87 -15.63
CA LEU A 554 12.05 -21.15 -14.77
C LEU A 554 12.32 -21.44 -13.29
N SER A 555 12.49 -20.37 -12.51
CA SER A 555 12.71 -20.42 -11.07
C SER A 555 11.57 -19.72 -10.34
N ILE A 556 10.96 -20.46 -9.41
CA ILE A 556 9.92 -19.92 -8.53
C ILE A 556 10.49 -18.77 -7.66
N ASN A 557 11.77 -18.83 -7.30
CA ASN A 557 12.41 -17.79 -6.48
C ASN A 557 12.56 -16.47 -7.26
N VAL A 558 12.90 -16.55 -8.55
CA VAL A 558 12.98 -15.37 -9.43
C VAL A 558 11.60 -14.72 -9.57
N ALA A 559 10.55 -15.52 -9.80
CA ALA A 559 9.18 -15.02 -9.85
C ALA A 559 8.73 -14.37 -8.53
N LYS A 560 9.02 -14.99 -7.38
CA LYS A 560 8.76 -14.42 -6.05
C LYS A 560 9.49 -13.09 -5.83
N ARG A 561 10.75 -12.99 -6.25
CA ARG A 561 11.54 -11.75 -6.16
C ARG A 561 10.92 -10.63 -6.99
N MET A 562 10.53 -10.92 -8.24
CA MET A 562 9.82 -9.96 -9.10
C MET A 562 8.48 -9.52 -8.51
N LEU A 563 7.73 -10.44 -7.87
CA LEU A 563 6.47 -10.14 -7.19
C LEU A 563 6.68 -9.32 -5.91
N LYS A 564 7.76 -9.55 -5.16
CA LYS A 564 8.12 -8.74 -3.98
C LYS A 564 8.35 -7.28 -4.38
N TRP A 565 9.17 -7.04 -5.41
CA TRP A 565 9.39 -5.69 -5.93
C TRP A 565 8.11 -5.05 -6.45
N MET A 566 7.24 -5.85 -7.08
CA MET A 566 5.93 -5.39 -7.53
C MET A 566 5.02 -4.99 -6.36
N ALA A 567 4.93 -5.81 -5.32
CA ALA A 567 4.14 -5.52 -4.12
C ALA A 567 4.63 -4.24 -3.42
N GLU A 568 5.95 -4.04 -3.35
CA GLU A 568 6.53 -2.82 -2.76
C GLU A 568 6.14 -1.56 -3.55
N SER A 569 6.20 -1.61 -4.88
CA SER A 569 5.77 -0.48 -5.72
C SER A 569 4.26 -0.21 -5.65
N VAL A 570 3.44 -1.25 -5.52
CA VAL A 570 1.98 -1.12 -5.33
C VAL A 570 1.68 -0.45 -4.00
N ARG A 571 2.40 -0.85 -2.93
CA ARG A 571 2.30 -0.19 -1.63
C ARG A 571 2.67 1.28 -1.70
N ARG A 572 3.79 1.62 -2.35
CA ARG A 572 4.17 3.04 -2.55
C ARG A 572 3.12 3.81 -3.33
N ALA A 573 2.60 3.25 -4.42
CA ALA A 573 1.57 3.89 -5.23
C ALA A 573 0.25 4.10 -4.44
N LEU A 574 -0.07 3.22 -3.50
CA LEU A 574 -1.24 3.39 -2.63
C LEU A 574 -1.05 4.51 -1.59
N GLU A 575 0.13 4.61 -0.99
CA GLU A 575 0.42 5.59 0.07
C GLU A 575 0.79 6.99 -0.48
N LEU A 576 1.40 7.06 -1.68
CA LEU A 576 1.78 8.32 -2.33
C LEU A 576 0.71 8.84 -3.31
N GLY A 577 -0.08 7.94 -3.89
CA GLY A 577 -1.02 8.27 -4.96
C GLY A 577 -2.28 8.95 -4.44
N ASN A 578 -2.87 9.80 -5.28
CA ASN A 578 -4.16 10.40 -4.99
C ASN A 578 -5.27 9.35 -5.21
N SER A 579 -6.30 9.30 -4.35
CA SER A 579 -7.34 8.24 -4.37
C SER A 579 -8.05 8.10 -5.72
N ASN A 580 -8.09 9.18 -6.52
CA ASN A 580 -8.71 9.20 -7.85
C ASN A 580 -7.81 8.63 -8.95
N GLU A 581 -6.49 8.64 -8.76
CA GLU A 581 -5.49 8.20 -9.74
C GLU A 581 -4.99 6.77 -9.47
N THR A 582 -5.15 6.29 -8.22
CA THR A 582 -4.72 4.95 -7.77
C THR A 582 -5.17 3.83 -8.72
N SER A 583 -6.43 3.84 -9.18
CA SER A 583 -6.93 2.81 -10.11
C SER A 583 -6.14 2.77 -11.43
N ARG A 584 -5.76 3.95 -11.96
CA ARG A 584 -5.01 4.07 -13.22
C ARG A 584 -3.58 3.60 -13.03
N ASP A 585 -2.93 4.01 -11.95
CA ASP A 585 -1.56 3.63 -11.64
C ASP A 585 -1.42 2.12 -11.47
N ILE A 586 -2.36 1.50 -10.77
CA ILE A 586 -2.38 0.04 -10.57
C ILE A 586 -2.61 -0.70 -11.89
N SER A 587 -3.41 -0.15 -12.80
CA SER A 587 -3.53 -0.71 -14.15
C SER A 587 -2.22 -0.65 -14.93
N VAL A 588 -1.43 0.43 -14.79
CA VAL A 588 -0.08 0.50 -15.38
C VAL A 588 0.84 -0.56 -14.78
N LEU A 589 0.84 -0.72 -13.44
CA LEU A 589 1.64 -1.73 -12.76
C LEU A 589 1.25 -3.18 -13.16
N LEU A 590 -0.05 -3.45 -13.32
CA LEU A 590 -0.54 -4.73 -13.84
C LEU A 590 0.00 -5.03 -15.24
N ASN A 591 -0.03 -4.04 -16.14
CA ASN A 591 0.50 -4.22 -17.49
C ASN A 591 1.99 -4.56 -17.48
N ILE A 592 2.77 -3.91 -16.62
CA ILE A 592 4.20 -4.23 -16.42
C ILE A 592 4.36 -5.68 -15.92
N LEU A 593 3.50 -6.13 -15.00
CA LEU A 593 3.52 -7.50 -14.50
C LEU A 593 3.23 -8.53 -15.61
N LEU A 594 2.16 -8.32 -16.38
CA LEU A 594 1.74 -9.21 -17.46
C LEU A 594 2.74 -9.27 -18.61
N THR A 595 3.34 -8.14 -19.00
CA THR A 595 4.37 -8.11 -20.05
C THR A 595 5.65 -8.80 -19.57
N ASN A 596 6.15 -8.48 -18.38
CA ASN A 596 7.46 -8.99 -17.96
C ASN A 596 7.39 -10.44 -17.46
N ILE A 597 6.46 -10.77 -16.56
CA ILE A 597 6.39 -12.14 -16.04
C ILE A 597 5.58 -13.04 -16.97
N GLY A 598 4.47 -12.55 -17.52
CA GLY A 598 3.66 -13.33 -18.46
C GLY A 598 4.42 -13.59 -19.77
N GLN A 599 4.70 -12.54 -20.54
CA GLN A 599 5.24 -12.69 -21.91
C GLN A 599 6.75 -12.98 -21.92
N VAL A 600 7.57 -12.16 -21.27
CA VAL A 600 9.04 -12.29 -21.33
C VAL A 600 9.52 -13.51 -20.55
N TYR A 601 8.96 -13.80 -19.37
CA TYR A 601 9.41 -14.92 -18.56
C TYR A 601 8.69 -16.24 -18.90
N ILE A 602 7.38 -16.34 -18.68
CA ILE A 602 6.65 -17.62 -18.82
C ILE A 602 6.48 -18.03 -20.28
N GLU A 603 5.90 -17.18 -21.13
CA GLU A 603 5.59 -17.54 -22.51
C GLU A 603 6.86 -17.90 -23.31
N THR A 604 7.97 -17.19 -23.08
CA THR A 604 9.27 -17.50 -23.70
C THR A 604 9.77 -18.90 -23.31
N SER A 605 9.67 -19.27 -22.02
CA SER A 605 10.04 -20.61 -21.57
C SER A 605 9.10 -21.68 -22.13
N LEU A 606 7.80 -21.39 -22.24
CA LEU A 606 6.85 -22.32 -22.84
C LEU A 606 7.10 -22.52 -24.34
N ASP A 607 7.49 -21.47 -25.07
CA ASP A 607 7.90 -21.59 -26.47
C ASP A 607 9.15 -22.46 -26.60
N ALA A 608 10.12 -22.28 -25.70
CA ALA A 608 11.31 -23.12 -25.61
C ALA A 608 10.97 -24.60 -25.33
N ILE A 609 10.01 -24.88 -24.46
CA ILE A 609 9.53 -26.24 -24.17
C ILE A 609 8.78 -26.82 -25.38
N ALA A 610 7.94 -26.02 -26.05
CA ALA A 610 7.17 -26.44 -27.22
C ALA A 610 8.07 -26.83 -28.41
N ASP A 611 9.11 -26.05 -28.66
CA ASP A 611 10.12 -26.35 -29.68
C ASP A 611 10.88 -27.66 -29.34
N GLN A 612 11.18 -27.91 -28.06
CA GLN A 612 11.81 -29.17 -27.63
C GLN A 612 10.87 -30.36 -27.85
N ALA A 613 9.60 -30.25 -27.44
CA ALA A 613 8.59 -31.29 -27.66
C ALA A 613 8.43 -31.63 -29.15
N THR A 614 8.33 -30.60 -30.00
CA THR A 614 8.19 -30.76 -31.46
C THR A 614 9.40 -31.46 -32.08
N SER A 615 10.62 -31.16 -31.60
CA SER A 615 11.83 -31.83 -32.10
C SER A 615 11.83 -33.35 -31.82
N GLN A 616 11.18 -33.78 -30.74
CA GLN A 616 11.10 -35.19 -30.37
C GLN A 616 10.09 -35.98 -31.22
N GLU A 617 9.15 -35.31 -31.91
CA GLU A 617 8.15 -35.99 -32.75
C GLU A 617 8.79 -36.75 -33.93
N THR A 618 9.93 -36.27 -34.41
CA THR A 618 10.66 -36.84 -35.57
C THR A 618 11.94 -37.58 -35.18
N SER A 619 12.27 -37.62 -33.89
CA SER A 619 13.48 -38.29 -33.38
C SER A 619 13.43 -39.78 -33.71
N LYS A 620 14.56 -40.37 -34.13
CA LYS A 620 14.70 -41.82 -34.41
C LYS A 620 15.08 -42.65 -33.18
N VAL A 621 15.55 -41.99 -32.13
CA VAL A 621 15.96 -42.59 -30.84
C VAL A 621 14.80 -42.50 -29.84
N GLU A 622 14.90 -43.19 -28.69
CA GLU A 622 13.93 -43.01 -27.61
C GLU A 622 13.76 -41.51 -27.30
N PRO A 623 12.52 -40.99 -27.27
CA PRO A 623 12.30 -39.56 -27.07
C PRO A 623 12.70 -39.15 -25.66
N ASP A 624 13.43 -38.03 -25.56
CA ASP A 624 13.71 -37.41 -24.27
C ASP A 624 12.51 -36.56 -23.83
N LEU A 625 11.96 -36.88 -22.67
CA LEU A 625 10.77 -36.25 -22.12
C LEU A 625 11.08 -35.29 -20.96
N THR A 626 12.35 -35.04 -20.68
CA THR A 626 12.82 -34.11 -19.62
C THR A 626 12.15 -32.74 -19.69
N TYR A 627 11.78 -32.25 -20.87
CA TYR A 627 11.06 -30.99 -21.04
C TYR A 627 9.74 -30.91 -20.25
N LEU A 628 9.12 -32.04 -19.90
CA LEU A 628 7.93 -32.07 -19.05
C LEU A 628 8.22 -31.53 -17.66
N THR A 629 9.39 -31.80 -17.06
CA THR A 629 9.71 -31.31 -15.71
C THR A 629 9.81 -29.78 -15.67
N LEU A 630 10.11 -29.15 -16.80
CA LEU A 630 10.17 -27.69 -16.95
C LEU A 630 8.78 -27.04 -17.00
N LEU A 631 7.72 -27.82 -17.25
CA LEU A 631 6.34 -27.34 -17.32
C LEU A 631 5.73 -27.04 -15.94
N GLN A 632 6.13 -27.80 -14.91
CA GLN A 632 5.57 -27.67 -13.56
C GLN A 632 5.87 -26.31 -12.89
N PRO A 633 7.10 -25.76 -12.99
CA PRO A 633 7.37 -24.38 -12.57
C PRO A 633 6.51 -23.35 -13.31
N ALA A 634 6.29 -23.50 -14.62
CA ALA A 634 5.48 -22.56 -15.40
C ALA A 634 4.02 -22.51 -14.91
N ILE A 635 3.42 -23.67 -14.66
CA ILE A 635 2.05 -23.78 -14.10
C ILE A 635 1.99 -23.14 -12.72
N THR A 636 2.97 -23.47 -11.85
CA THR A 636 3.03 -22.96 -10.48
C THR A 636 3.14 -21.44 -10.45
N ILE A 637 4.05 -20.87 -11.26
CA ILE A 637 4.25 -19.42 -11.36
C ILE A 637 2.99 -18.73 -11.91
N THR A 638 2.34 -19.31 -12.92
CA THR A 638 1.07 -18.78 -13.47
C THR A 638 -0.01 -18.69 -12.41
N ASN A 639 -0.16 -19.73 -11.58
CA ASN A 639 -1.11 -19.73 -10.48
C ASN A 639 -0.79 -18.68 -9.41
N ILE A 640 0.49 -18.53 -9.05
CA ILE A 640 0.93 -17.50 -8.09
C ILE A 640 0.61 -16.09 -8.61
N ILE A 641 0.87 -15.82 -9.89
CA ILE A 641 0.58 -14.53 -10.52
C ILE A 641 -0.92 -14.27 -10.57
N SER A 642 -1.72 -15.25 -10.99
CA SER A 642 -3.17 -15.14 -11.03
C SER A 642 -3.75 -14.83 -9.65
N HIS A 643 -3.25 -15.53 -8.61
CA HIS A 643 -3.64 -15.27 -7.23
C HIS A 643 -3.23 -13.85 -6.77
N PHE A 644 -1.99 -13.44 -7.02
CA PHE A 644 -1.52 -12.10 -6.68
C PHE A 644 -2.34 -11.00 -7.37
N ILE A 645 -2.68 -11.15 -8.66
CA ILE A 645 -3.48 -10.17 -9.39
C ILE A 645 -4.89 -10.08 -8.79
N ASN A 646 -5.57 -11.22 -8.64
CA ASN A 646 -6.97 -11.24 -8.17
C ASN A 646 -7.12 -10.84 -6.70
N THR A 647 -6.13 -11.12 -5.86
CA THR A 647 -6.19 -10.84 -4.42
C THR A 647 -5.58 -9.49 -4.04
N ALA A 648 -4.53 -9.03 -4.73
CA ALA A 648 -3.83 -7.80 -4.35
C ALA A 648 -4.07 -6.62 -5.31
N LEU A 649 -4.17 -6.84 -6.63
CA LEU A 649 -4.26 -5.73 -7.60
C LEU A 649 -5.70 -5.35 -7.94
N VAL A 650 -6.56 -6.33 -8.25
CA VAL A 650 -7.95 -6.10 -8.67
C VAL A 650 -8.78 -5.37 -7.61
N PRO A 651 -8.71 -5.70 -6.30
CA PRO A 651 -9.49 -5.01 -5.27
C PRO A 651 -9.14 -3.52 -5.14
N LEU A 652 -7.88 -3.15 -5.40
CA LEU A 652 -7.44 -1.77 -5.32
C LEU A 652 -8.00 -0.87 -6.45
N ALA A 653 -8.62 -1.47 -7.47
CA ALA A 653 -9.33 -0.76 -8.55
C ALA A 653 -10.85 -0.69 -8.31
N GLU A 654 -11.35 -0.97 -7.10
CA GLU A 654 -12.79 -0.93 -6.78
C GLU A 654 -13.43 0.44 -7.01
N SER A 655 -12.68 1.53 -6.82
CA SER A 655 -13.16 2.89 -7.06
C SER A 655 -13.51 3.17 -8.52
N ASN A 656 -12.95 2.41 -9.48
CA ASN A 656 -13.23 2.57 -10.91
C ASN A 656 -13.56 1.24 -11.60
N ALA A 657 -14.87 0.95 -11.71
CA ALA A 657 -15.38 -0.28 -12.31
C ALA A 657 -14.94 -0.52 -13.77
N THR A 658 -14.68 0.53 -14.55
CA THR A 658 -14.24 0.40 -15.95
C THR A 658 -12.79 -0.10 -16.02
N ILE A 659 -11.91 0.49 -15.20
CA ILE A 659 -10.52 0.07 -15.12
C ILE A 659 -10.43 -1.35 -14.54
N ARG A 660 -11.20 -1.65 -13.49
CA ARG A 660 -11.27 -2.99 -12.90
C ARG A 660 -11.65 -4.07 -13.93
N ARG A 661 -12.71 -3.85 -14.71
CA ARG A 661 -13.11 -4.79 -15.78
C ARG A 661 -12.04 -4.96 -16.85
N ASN A 662 -11.32 -3.88 -17.19
CA ASN A 662 -10.21 -3.94 -18.14
C ASN A 662 -9.05 -4.80 -17.57
N MET A 663 -8.70 -4.59 -16.30
CA MET A 663 -7.68 -5.39 -15.60
C MET A 663 -8.04 -6.88 -15.56
N GLU A 664 -9.29 -7.22 -15.23
CA GLU A 664 -9.80 -8.59 -15.25
C GLU A 664 -9.72 -9.20 -16.66
N ALA A 665 -10.14 -8.45 -17.69
CA ALA A 665 -10.09 -8.89 -19.08
C ALA A 665 -8.65 -9.12 -19.59
N GLN A 666 -7.73 -8.21 -19.28
CA GLN A 666 -6.30 -8.35 -19.62
C GLN A 666 -5.69 -9.58 -18.95
N THR A 667 -5.99 -9.77 -17.66
CA THR A 667 -5.50 -10.92 -16.89
C THR A 667 -6.02 -12.23 -17.45
N LYS A 668 -7.33 -12.31 -17.73
CA LYS A 668 -7.94 -13.48 -18.36
C LYS A 668 -7.29 -13.81 -19.70
N THR A 669 -7.10 -12.79 -20.56
CA THR A 669 -6.48 -12.96 -21.88
C THR A 669 -5.01 -13.41 -21.78
N ALA A 670 -4.27 -12.98 -20.75
CA ALA A 670 -2.90 -13.43 -20.51
C ALA A 670 -2.85 -14.89 -20.03
N ILE A 671 -3.75 -15.28 -19.12
CA ILE A 671 -3.82 -16.65 -18.60
C ILE A 671 -4.26 -17.62 -19.72
N GLU A 672 -5.27 -17.26 -20.51
CA GLU A 672 -5.75 -18.09 -21.63
C GLU A 672 -4.64 -18.38 -22.65
N ARG A 673 -3.78 -17.40 -22.96
CA ARG A 673 -2.61 -17.60 -23.84
C ARG A 673 -1.60 -18.58 -23.26
N ILE A 674 -1.32 -18.48 -21.96
CA ILE A 674 -0.39 -19.39 -21.28
C ILE A 674 -0.97 -20.81 -21.25
N GLU A 675 -2.25 -20.95 -20.91
CA GLU A 675 -2.97 -22.24 -20.87
C GLU A 675 -3.05 -22.90 -22.26
N GLU A 676 -3.25 -22.12 -23.32
CA GLU A 676 -3.24 -22.61 -24.70
C GLU A 676 -1.86 -23.20 -25.06
N LYS A 677 -0.77 -22.51 -24.74
CA LYS A 677 0.61 -23.00 -24.97
C LYS A 677 0.88 -24.29 -24.19
N ILE A 678 0.50 -24.34 -22.90
CA ILE A 678 0.62 -25.55 -22.07
C ILE A 678 -0.16 -26.70 -22.70
N SER A 679 -1.40 -26.45 -23.11
CA SER A 679 -2.26 -27.46 -23.75
C SER A 679 -1.65 -28.00 -25.04
N ASN A 680 -1.00 -27.15 -25.84
CA ASN A 680 -0.32 -27.55 -27.07
C ASN A 680 0.92 -28.43 -26.79
N ILE A 681 1.71 -28.13 -25.76
CA ILE A 681 2.84 -28.97 -25.32
C ILE A 681 2.35 -30.36 -24.89
N VAL A 682 1.26 -30.42 -24.11
CA VAL A 682 0.68 -31.69 -23.66
C VAL A 682 0.16 -32.52 -24.85
N LYS A 683 -0.48 -31.89 -25.84
CA LYS A 683 -0.90 -32.54 -27.09
C LYS A 683 0.30 -33.05 -27.90
N SER A 684 1.36 -32.27 -28.04
CA SER A 684 2.59 -32.72 -28.72
C SER A 684 3.21 -33.91 -27.99
N THR A 685 3.23 -33.91 -26.65
CA THR A 685 3.71 -35.05 -25.84
C THR A 685 2.92 -36.33 -26.14
N LEU A 686 1.59 -36.23 -26.28
CA LEU A 686 0.73 -37.34 -26.67
C LEU A 686 1.10 -37.88 -28.07
N THR A 687 1.37 -36.98 -29.02
CA THR A 687 1.82 -37.32 -30.39
C THR A 687 3.17 -38.03 -30.36
N VAL A 688 4.16 -37.50 -29.63
CA VAL A 688 5.49 -38.11 -29.44
C VAL A 688 5.38 -39.53 -28.89
N ALA A 689 4.59 -39.71 -27.83
CA ALA A 689 4.38 -41.02 -27.21
C ALA A 689 3.74 -42.00 -28.20
N THR A 690 2.71 -41.56 -28.94
CA THR A 690 2.01 -42.37 -29.95
C THR A 690 2.95 -42.78 -31.09
N HIS A 691 3.73 -41.85 -31.63
CA HIS A 691 4.72 -42.12 -32.69
C HIS A 691 5.82 -43.09 -32.24
N TRP A 692 6.31 -42.97 -31.00
CA TRP A 692 7.31 -43.90 -30.49
C TRP A 692 6.73 -45.31 -30.32
N VAL A 693 5.49 -45.44 -29.83
CA VAL A 693 4.80 -46.75 -29.76
C VAL A 693 4.63 -47.36 -31.15
N ILE A 694 4.24 -46.58 -32.17
CA ILE A 694 4.17 -47.06 -33.57
C ILE A 694 5.52 -47.62 -34.02
N ARG A 695 6.62 -46.93 -33.71
CA ARG A 695 7.97 -47.38 -34.09
C ARG A 695 8.40 -48.64 -33.35
N LEU A 696 8.12 -48.74 -32.05
CA LEU A 696 8.40 -49.95 -31.27
C LEU A 696 7.62 -51.15 -31.81
N LEU A 697 6.33 -50.97 -32.13
CA LEU A 697 5.51 -52.01 -32.75
C LEU A 697 6.08 -52.41 -34.13
N ALA A 698 6.53 -51.45 -34.95
CA ALA A 698 7.13 -51.75 -36.26
C ALA A 698 8.42 -52.59 -36.19
N ASN A 699 9.16 -52.56 -35.07
CA ASN A 699 10.37 -53.36 -34.87
C ASN A 699 10.09 -54.83 -34.53
N GLN A 700 8.82 -55.21 -34.30
CA GLN A 700 8.45 -56.57 -33.94
C GLN A 700 8.61 -57.53 -35.13
N LYS A 701 9.31 -58.66 -34.93
CA LYS A 701 9.61 -59.61 -36.01
C LYS A 701 8.39 -60.49 -36.28
N LYS A 702 8.16 -60.83 -37.55
CA LYS A 702 7.06 -61.72 -37.97
C LYS A 702 7.13 -63.13 -37.34
N LEU A 703 8.31 -63.56 -36.89
CA LEU A 703 8.52 -64.87 -36.26
C LEU A 703 8.25 -64.87 -34.76
N ASP A 704 8.08 -63.70 -34.11
CA ASP A 704 7.90 -63.61 -32.65
C ASP A 704 6.63 -64.32 -32.17
N PHE A 705 5.61 -64.42 -33.02
CA PHE A 705 4.36 -65.15 -32.74
C PHE A 705 4.25 -66.51 -33.45
N ARG A 706 5.36 -67.00 -34.02
CA ARG A 706 5.46 -68.32 -34.65
C ARG A 706 6.76 -69.04 -34.23
N PRO A 707 6.98 -69.29 -32.92
CA PRO A 707 8.14 -70.02 -32.42
C PRO A 707 8.15 -71.46 -32.95
N LYS A 708 9.34 -72.02 -33.18
CA LYS A 708 9.53 -73.44 -33.53
C LYS A 708 9.54 -74.26 -32.24
N ASP A 709 8.97 -75.47 -32.28
CA ASP A 709 8.70 -76.33 -31.11
C ASP A 709 9.94 -76.78 -30.28
N THR A 710 11.15 -76.37 -30.66
CA THR A 710 12.43 -76.74 -30.01
C THR A 710 13.02 -75.69 -29.08
N ASP A 711 12.50 -74.46 -29.04
CA ASP A 711 13.05 -73.40 -28.19
C ASP A 711 12.32 -73.42 -26.84
N LEU A 712 13.01 -73.88 -25.78
CA LEU A 712 12.56 -73.73 -24.39
C LEU A 712 12.50 -72.23 -24.06
N VAL A 713 11.28 -71.68 -24.05
CA VAL A 713 11.05 -70.25 -23.81
C VAL A 713 11.05 -69.98 -22.31
N GLU A 714 12.11 -69.34 -21.79
CA GLU A 714 12.22 -68.92 -20.37
C GLU A 714 11.29 -67.74 -20.01
N SER A 715 10.80 -66.95 -20.97
CA SER A 715 9.78 -65.91 -20.74
C SER A 715 8.75 -65.81 -21.87
N LEU A 716 7.45 -65.87 -21.52
CA LEU A 716 6.33 -65.85 -22.47
C LEU A 716 5.96 -64.44 -22.96
N GLN A 717 6.87 -63.45 -22.86
CA GLN A 717 6.60 -62.05 -23.21
C GLN A 717 7.55 -61.58 -24.31
N THR A 718 7.03 -60.83 -25.28
CA THR A 718 7.86 -60.31 -26.37
C THR A 718 8.71 -59.12 -25.91
N VAL A 719 9.91 -58.99 -26.48
CA VAL A 719 10.83 -57.86 -26.21
C VAL A 719 10.16 -56.52 -26.56
N THR A 720 9.33 -56.49 -27.60
CA THR A 720 8.53 -55.31 -28.00
C THR A 720 7.51 -54.93 -26.93
N CYS A 721 6.79 -55.89 -26.35
CA CYS A 721 5.84 -55.64 -25.27
C CYS A 721 6.53 -55.08 -24.02
N LEU A 722 7.69 -55.63 -23.65
CA LEU A 722 8.49 -55.13 -22.53
C LEU A 722 9.01 -53.71 -22.77
N SER A 723 9.45 -53.40 -24.00
CA SER A 723 9.96 -52.08 -24.38
C SER A 723 8.87 -51.01 -24.32
N ILE A 724 7.69 -51.30 -24.88
CA ILE A 724 6.52 -50.41 -24.82
C ILE A 724 6.07 -50.23 -23.38
N SER A 725 6.01 -51.32 -22.61
CA SER A 725 5.56 -51.25 -21.21
C SER A 725 6.51 -50.41 -20.36
N THR A 726 7.82 -50.58 -20.53
CA THR A 726 8.84 -49.82 -19.81
C THR A 726 8.76 -48.33 -20.15
N PHE A 727 8.60 -47.99 -21.43
CA PHE A 727 8.41 -46.61 -21.87
C PHE A 727 7.15 -45.97 -21.30
N LEU A 728 6.00 -46.67 -21.35
CA LEU A 728 4.73 -46.14 -20.83
C LEU A 728 4.76 -45.96 -19.30
N ILE A 729 5.44 -46.84 -18.55
CA ILE A 729 5.65 -46.67 -17.10
C ILE A 729 6.51 -45.43 -16.84
N LYS A 730 7.61 -45.25 -17.58
CA LYS A 730 8.47 -44.06 -17.48
C LYS A 730 7.69 -42.77 -17.77
N LEU A 731 6.88 -42.76 -18.83
CA LEU A 731 6.01 -41.63 -19.18
C LEU A 731 4.96 -41.37 -18.08
N SER A 732 4.33 -42.41 -17.53
CA SER A 732 3.35 -42.29 -16.45
C SER A 732 3.94 -41.62 -15.21
N ASN A 733 5.16 -42.01 -14.81
CA ASN A 733 5.82 -41.40 -13.67
C ASN A 733 6.08 -39.90 -13.91
N LEU A 734 6.58 -39.56 -15.09
CA LEU A 734 6.94 -38.18 -15.43
C LEU A 734 5.72 -37.25 -15.59
N ILE A 735 4.66 -37.74 -16.24
CA ILE A 735 3.45 -36.96 -16.47
C ILE A 735 2.64 -36.75 -15.18
N SER A 736 2.67 -37.72 -14.26
CA SER A 736 1.99 -37.61 -12.96
C SER A 736 2.56 -36.49 -12.07
N HIS A 737 3.82 -36.10 -12.28
CA HIS A 737 4.47 -35.02 -11.55
C HIS A 737 4.23 -33.63 -12.16
N THR A 738 3.65 -33.58 -13.37
CA THR A 738 3.50 -32.34 -14.15
C THR A 738 2.04 -31.95 -14.37
N ILE A 739 1.15 -32.93 -14.55
CA ILE A 739 -0.29 -32.72 -14.73
C ILE A 739 -1.04 -33.43 -13.59
N ASN A 740 -2.05 -32.78 -13.01
CA ASN A 740 -2.82 -33.30 -11.88
C ASN A 740 -4.33 -33.43 -12.19
N GLY A 741 -5.02 -34.19 -11.34
CA GLY A 741 -6.47 -34.30 -11.30
C GLY A 741 -7.09 -34.73 -12.62
N HIS A 742 -8.11 -34.00 -13.06
CA HIS A 742 -8.90 -34.33 -14.25
C HIS A 742 -8.11 -34.22 -15.57
N ASN A 743 -7.16 -33.29 -15.66
CA ASN A 743 -6.32 -33.15 -16.86
C ASN A 743 -5.43 -34.38 -17.07
N LEU A 744 -4.96 -35.00 -15.99
CA LEU A 744 -4.19 -36.23 -16.04
C LEU A 744 -5.06 -37.42 -16.49
N GLU A 745 -6.32 -37.47 -16.06
CA GLU A 745 -7.29 -38.48 -16.49
C GLU A 745 -7.62 -38.37 -17.99
N ILE A 746 -7.83 -37.15 -18.50
CA ILE A 746 -8.06 -36.91 -19.93
C ILE A 746 -6.84 -37.35 -20.74
N PHE A 747 -5.64 -36.95 -20.32
CA PHE A 747 -4.40 -37.33 -21.00
C PHE A 747 -4.22 -38.85 -21.00
N GLY A 748 -4.34 -39.49 -19.83
CA GLY A 748 -4.20 -40.94 -19.67
C GLY A 748 -5.22 -41.73 -20.50
N SER A 749 -6.49 -41.30 -20.48
CA SER A 749 -7.55 -41.94 -21.26
C SER A 749 -7.31 -41.82 -22.77
N THR A 750 -6.89 -40.65 -23.24
CA THR A 750 -6.61 -40.42 -24.67
C THR A 750 -5.40 -41.21 -25.15
N LEU A 751 -4.32 -41.26 -24.36
CA LEU A 751 -3.14 -42.06 -24.65
C LEU A 751 -3.48 -43.55 -24.67
N ALA A 752 -4.21 -44.04 -23.67
CA ALA A 752 -4.51 -45.47 -23.57
C ALA A 752 -5.44 -45.96 -24.69
N LEU A 753 -6.42 -45.14 -25.10
CA LEU A 753 -7.27 -45.46 -26.26
C LEU A 753 -6.48 -45.46 -27.57
N SER A 754 -5.60 -44.47 -27.77
CA SER A 754 -4.71 -44.42 -28.94
C SER A 754 -3.78 -45.64 -29.01
N VAL A 755 -3.13 -46.00 -27.90
CA VAL A 755 -2.25 -47.18 -27.83
C VAL A 755 -3.03 -48.47 -28.03
N ARG A 756 -4.24 -48.59 -27.46
CA ARG A 756 -5.13 -49.73 -27.71
C ARG A 756 -5.43 -49.87 -29.20
N ASP A 757 -5.79 -48.80 -29.89
CA ASP A 757 -6.12 -48.84 -31.32
C ASP A 757 -4.90 -49.21 -32.18
N LEU A 758 -3.70 -48.73 -31.80
CA LEU A 758 -2.45 -49.14 -32.44
C LEU A 758 -2.15 -50.63 -32.25
N ILE A 759 -2.30 -51.14 -31.03
CA ILE A 759 -2.13 -52.58 -30.74
C ILE A 759 -3.15 -53.39 -31.53
N PHE A 760 -4.40 -52.95 -31.56
CA PHE A 760 -5.48 -53.61 -32.28
C PHE A 760 -5.16 -53.78 -33.78
N GLU A 761 -4.72 -52.70 -34.44
CA GLU A 761 -4.31 -52.75 -35.85
C GLU A 761 -3.01 -53.50 -36.10
N HIS A 762 -2.09 -53.51 -35.13
CA HIS A 762 -0.83 -54.24 -35.22
C HIS A 762 -1.04 -55.75 -35.28
N PHE A 763 -1.83 -56.30 -34.35
CA PHE A 763 -2.04 -57.75 -34.26
C PHE A 763 -2.86 -58.34 -35.42
N LYS A 764 -3.59 -57.52 -36.18
CA LYS A 764 -4.21 -57.93 -37.46
C LYS A 764 -3.18 -58.29 -38.55
N LYS A 765 -1.90 -57.94 -38.38
CA LYS A 765 -0.85 -58.11 -39.40
C LYS A 765 0.00 -59.39 -39.22
N PHE A 766 -0.06 -60.05 -38.07
CA PHE A 766 0.80 -61.21 -37.74
C PHE A 766 0.07 -62.53 -37.95
N GLN A 767 0.82 -63.60 -38.26
CA GLN A 767 0.32 -64.98 -38.21
C GLN A 767 0.76 -65.63 -36.90
N VAL A 768 -0.13 -66.40 -36.27
CA VAL A 768 0.05 -66.89 -34.90
C VAL A 768 -0.17 -68.40 -34.83
N ASN A 769 0.81 -69.15 -34.30
CA ASN A 769 0.67 -70.58 -34.01
C ASN A 769 0.16 -70.83 -32.56
N ALA A 770 -0.11 -72.08 -32.19
CA ALA A 770 -0.68 -72.41 -30.87
C ALA A 770 0.19 -71.91 -29.70
N THR A 771 1.52 -72.09 -29.79
CA THR A 771 2.48 -71.58 -28.80
C THR A 771 2.55 -70.06 -28.80
N GLY A 772 2.52 -69.43 -29.97
CA GLY A 772 2.46 -67.98 -30.16
C GLY A 772 1.19 -67.34 -29.61
N GLY A 773 0.07 -68.06 -29.60
CA GLY A 773 -1.17 -67.62 -28.96
C GLY A 773 -1.00 -67.35 -27.46
N LEU A 774 -0.15 -68.14 -26.78
CA LEU A 774 0.21 -67.91 -25.37
C LEU A 774 1.01 -66.62 -25.20
N PHE A 775 1.95 -66.33 -26.11
CA PHE A 775 2.67 -65.05 -26.12
C PHE A 775 1.73 -63.87 -26.35
N VAL A 776 0.78 -63.97 -27.29
CA VAL A 776 -0.21 -62.90 -27.52
C VAL A 776 -1.03 -62.63 -26.27
N ALA A 777 -1.53 -63.67 -25.58
CA ALA A 777 -2.35 -63.45 -24.38
C ALA A 777 -1.55 -62.86 -23.21
N GLN A 778 -0.28 -63.26 -23.05
CA GLN A 778 0.60 -62.68 -22.04
C GLN A 778 0.95 -61.23 -22.37
N ASP A 779 1.28 -60.92 -23.62
CA ASP A 779 1.52 -59.55 -24.10
C ASP A 779 0.26 -58.69 -23.90
N MET A 780 -0.94 -59.16 -24.25
CA MET A 780 -2.20 -58.44 -24.04
C MET A 780 -2.47 -58.18 -22.56
N SER A 781 -2.26 -59.19 -21.71
CA SER A 781 -2.41 -59.03 -20.26
C SER A 781 -1.43 -57.99 -19.71
N LYS A 782 -0.19 -57.99 -20.21
CA LYS A 782 0.82 -57.00 -19.84
C LYS A 782 0.44 -55.60 -20.33
N TYR A 783 0.03 -55.42 -21.59
CA TYR A 783 -0.44 -54.14 -22.12
C TYR A 783 -1.62 -53.60 -21.31
N VAL A 784 -2.62 -54.42 -21.01
CA VAL A 784 -3.77 -54.01 -20.18
C VAL A 784 -3.31 -53.59 -18.78
N SER A 785 -2.41 -54.34 -18.15
CA SER A 785 -1.87 -53.98 -16.84
C SER A 785 -1.11 -52.65 -16.87
N THR A 786 -0.32 -52.40 -17.92
CA THR A 786 0.46 -51.16 -18.07
C THR A 786 -0.43 -49.96 -18.37
N LEU A 787 -1.43 -50.12 -19.24
CA LEU A 787 -2.36 -49.04 -19.57
C LEU A 787 -3.24 -48.64 -18.38
N LYS A 788 -3.57 -49.60 -17.51
CA LYS A 788 -4.32 -49.35 -16.26
C LYS A 788 -3.52 -48.63 -15.17
N ILE A 789 -2.21 -48.39 -15.36
CA ILE A 789 -1.38 -47.57 -14.46
C ILE A 789 -1.80 -46.10 -14.53
N PHE A 790 -2.23 -45.64 -15.72
CA PHE A 790 -2.76 -44.30 -15.88
C PHE A 790 -4.12 -44.15 -15.18
N PRO A 791 -4.48 -42.96 -14.69
CA PRO A 791 -5.86 -42.68 -14.29
C PRO A 791 -6.73 -42.62 -15.54
N LEU A 792 -7.81 -43.41 -15.55
CA LEU A 792 -8.67 -43.62 -16.71
C LEU A 792 -10.13 -43.41 -16.35
N SER A 793 -10.90 -42.87 -17.29
CA SER A 793 -12.35 -42.82 -17.20
C SER A 793 -12.95 -44.24 -17.19
N SER A 794 -14.18 -44.37 -16.69
CA SER A 794 -14.87 -45.66 -16.63
C SER A 794 -15.01 -46.30 -18.03
N GLU A 795 -15.30 -45.49 -19.05
CA GLU A 795 -15.46 -45.92 -20.44
C GLU A 795 -14.13 -46.35 -21.06
N ALA A 796 -13.03 -45.66 -20.73
CA ALA A 796 -11.70 -46.01 -21.18
C ALA A 796 -11.23 -47.34 -20.56
N LYS A 797 -11.52 -47.58 -19.27
CA LYS A 797 -11.22 -48.85 -18.59
C LYS A 797 -11.90 -50.04 -19.27
N SER A 798 -13.22 -49.97 -19.48
CA SER A 798 -13.96 -51.05 -20.16
C SER A 798 -13.47 -51.27 -21.60
N SER A 799 -13.07 -50.19 -22.26
CA SER A 799 -12.56 -50.20 -23.64
C SER A 799 -11.20 -50.90 -23.77
N ILE A 800 -10.35 -50.83 -22.75
CA ILE A 800 -9.01 -51.47 -22.74
C ILE A 800 -9.13 -52.97 -22.46
N GLU A 801 -10.13 -53.41 -21.69
CA GLU A 801 -10.36 -54.83 -21.38
C GLU A 801 -10.66 -55.68 -22.62
N VAL A 802 -11.12 -55.06 -23.71
CA VAL A 802 -11.28 -55.71 -25.02
C VAL A 802 -9.96 -56.33 -25.52
N LEU A 803 -8.79 -55.79 -25.15
CA LEU A 803 -7.50 -56.39 -25.53
C LEU A 803 -7.29 -57.78 -24.91
N SER A 804 -7.75 -58.01 -23.68
CA SER A 804 -7.70 -59.33 -23.04
C SER A 804 -8.60 -60.34 -23.76
N GLU A 805 -9.73 -59.88 -24.30
CA GLU A 805 -10.59 -60.74 -25.11
C GLU A 805 -9.91 -61.18 -26.41
N ILE A 806 -9.10 -60.32 -27.03
CA ILE A 806 -8.33 -60.65 -28.24
C ILE A 806 -7.28 -61.70 -27.96
N GLY A 807 -6.55 -61.59 -26.83
CA GLY A 807 -5.59 -62.62 -26.42
C GLY A 807 -6.23 -64.01 -26.33
N ASN A 808 -7.45 -64.07 -25.82
CA ASN A 808 -8.22 -65.31 -25.73
C ASN A 808 -8.61 -65.87 -27.11
N LEU A 809 -8.84 -65.04 -28.14
CA LEU A 809 -9.21 -65.50 -29.49
C LEU A 809 -8.11 -66.32 -30.17
N PHE A 810 -6.84 -66.13 -29.80
CA PHE A 810 -5.71 -66.89 -30.36
C PHE A 810 -5.43 -68.21 -29.63
N ILE A 811 -6.01 -68.43 -28.44
CA ILE A 811 -5.78 -69.64 -27.61
C ILE A 811 -6.96 -70.61 -27.70
N ILE A 812 -8.18 -70.10 -27.75
CA ILE A 812 -9.40 -70.90 -27.59
C ILE A 812 -9.62 -71.84 -28.80
N GLY A 813 -10.18 -73.04 -28.54
CA GLY A 813 -10.55 -74.02 -29.56
C GLY A 813 -11.83 -73.67 -30.36
N PRO A 814 -12.14 -74.43 -31.42
CA PRO A 814 -13.21 -74.08 -32.38
C PRO A 814 -14.62 -74.02 -31.78
N GLU A 815 -14.92 -74.80 -30.73
CA GLU A 815 -16.25 -74.80 -30.10
C GLU A 815 -16.51 -73.53 -29.29
N ALA A 816 -15.55 -73.09 -28.48
CA ALA A 816 -15.68 -71.87 -27.67
C ALA A 816 -15.51 -70.59 -28.51
N LEU A 817 -14.83 -70.65 -29.67
CA LEU A 817 -14.87 -69.59 -30.68
C LEU A 817 -16.28 -69.43 -31.28
N ARG A 818 -17.02 -70.53 -31.48
CA ARG A 818 -18.41 -70.50 -31.96
C ARG A 818 -19.38 -69.89 -30.93
N GLU A 819 -19.13 -70.11 -29.65
CA GLU A 819 -19.91 -69.50 -28.57
C GLU A 819 -19.63 -67.99 -28.48
N LYS A 820 -18.35 -67.60 -28.54
CA LYS A 820 -17.94 -66.18 -28.59
C LYS A 820 -18.52 -65.46 -29.82
N SER A 821 -18.56 -66.10 -31.01
CA SER A 821 -19.15 -65.47 -32.20
C SER A 821 -20.65 -65.21 -32.08
N ARG A 822 -21.38 -66.05 -31.35
CA ARG A 822 -22.80 -65.83 -31.02
C ARG A 822 -22.99 -64.66 -30.05
N SER A 823 -22.10 -64.52 -29.07
CA SER A 823 -22.16 -63.42 -28.08
C SER A 823 -21.93 -62.03 -28.68
N LEU A 824 -21.28 -61.93 -29.85
CA LEU A 824 -21.04 -60.67 -30.57
C LEU A 824 -22.30 -60.10 -31.26
N GLN A 825 -23.41 -60.84 -31.28
CA GLN A 825 -24.64 -60.44 -31.97
C GLN A 825 -25.57 -59.54 -31.13
N GLN A 826 -25.27 -59.30 -29.85
CA GLN A 826 -26.09 -58.42 -29.00
C GLN A 826 -25.42 -57.04 -28.77
N PRO A 827 -26.04 -55.94 -29.24
CA PRO A 827 -25.51 -54.60 -29.06
C PRO A 827 -25.90 -54.06 -27.69
N ILE A 828 -24.98 -54.11 -26.72
CA ILE A 828 -25.11 -53.34 -25.47
C ILE A 828 -23.81 -52.58 -25.24
N GLY A 829 -23.94 -51.25 -25.39
CA GLY A 829 -23.12 -50.18 -24.79
C GLY A 829 -21.62 -50.39 -24.67
N GLY A 830 -20.85 -49.75 -25.56
CA GLY A 830 -19.39 -49.73 -25.58
C GLY A 830 -18.86 -50.29 -26.90
N LYS A 831 -17.80 -49.72 -27.46
CA LYS A 831 -17.14 -50.23 -28.68
C LYS A 831 -16.56 -51.63 -28.41
N LYS A 832 -17.40 -52.65 -28.45
CA LYS A 832 -17.02 -54.07 -28.42
C LYS A 832 -16.48 -54.49 -29.79
N LEU A 833 -15.68 -55.55 -29.79
CA LEU A 833 -15.07 -56.16 -30.97
C LEU A 833 -16.11 -56.34 -32.09
N GLN A 834 -15.91 -55.72 -33.26
CA GLN A 834 -16.86 -55.83 -34.36
C GLN A 834 -16.76 -57.21 -35.04
N LYS A 835 -17.82 -57.65 -35.71
CA LYS A 835 -17.81 -58.91 -36.50
C LYS A 835 -16.69 -58.94 -37.54
N ALA A 836 -16.42 -57.81 -38.19
CA ALA A 836 -15.34 -57.67 -39.16
C ALA A 836 -13.96 -57.86 -38.52
N ASP A 837 -13.75 -57.28 -37.33
CA ASP A 837 -12.49 -57.41 -36.59
C ASP A 837 -12.30 -58.82 -36.03
N PHE A 838 -13.35 -59.44 -35.48
CA PHE A 838 -13.32 -60.83 -35.03
C PHE A 838 -12.90 -61.77 -36.16
N ARG A 839 -13.50 -61.60 -37.35
CA ARG A 839 -13.11 -62.35 -38.55
C ARG A 839 -11.64 -62.11 -38.91
N ALA A 840 -11.17 -60.86 -38.85
CA ALA A 840 -9.79 -60.52 -39.17
C ALA A 840 -8.78 -61.20 -38.22
N PHE A 841 -9.05 -61.27 -36.91
CA PHE A 841 -8.17 -61.94 -35.95
C PHE A 841 -8.18 -63.47 -36.10
N VAL A 842 -9.35 -64.09 -36.31
CA VAL A 842 -9.44 -65.55 -36.47
C VAL A 842 -8.75 -66.04 -37.75
N LEU A 843 -8.79 -65.26 -38.84
CA LEU A 843 -8.05 -65.55 -40.08
C LEU A 843 -6.53 -65.51 -39.94
N LYS A 844 -6.01 -64.95 -38.85
CA LYS A 844 -4.57 -64.82 -38.59
C LYS A 844 -3.99 -65.99 -37.80
N ARG A 845 -4.82 -66.95 -37.38
CA ARG A 845 -4.36 -68.18 -36.76
C ARG A 845 -3.82 -69.15 -37.82
N ASP A 846 -2.74 -69.87 -37.52
CA ASP A 846 -2.16 -70.89 -38.41
C ASP A 846 -3.15 -72.05 -38.68
N ASP A 847 -4.06 -72.33 -37.74
CA ASP A 847 -5.12 -73.35 -37.86
C ASP A 847 -6.41 -72.83 -38.53
N SER A 848 -6.40 -71.60 -39.05
CA SER A 848 -7.58 -70.97 -39.70
C SER A 848 -8.13 -71.75 -40.90
N GLY A 849 -7.30 -72.56 -41.57
CA GLY A 849 -7.70 -73.47 -42.64
C GLY A 849 -8.40 -74.76 -42.17
N SER A 850 -8.44 -75.03 -40.86
CA SER A 850 -9.09 -76.20 -40.29
C SER A 850 -10.62 -76.14 -40.46
N VAL A 851 -11.23 -77.29 -40.74
CA VAL A 851 -12.69 -77.44 -40.96
C VAL A 851 -13.50 -76.87 -39.79
N GLY A 852 -13.00 -77.03 -38.56
CA GLY A 852 -13.65 -76.50 -37.35
C GLY A 852 -13.70 -74.98 -37.30
N ILE A 853 -12.64 -74.29 -37.72
CA ILE A 853 -12.56 -72.83 -37.71
C ILE A 853 -13.24 -72.22 -38.93
N GLN A 854 -13.12 -72.85 -40.10
CA GLN A 854 -13.86 -72.45 -41.31
C GLN A 854 -15.38 -72.49 -41.08
N SER A 855 -15.88 -73.49 -40.34
CA SER A 855 -17.29 -73.54 -39.94
C SER A 855 -17.73 -72.36 -39.07
N VAL A 856 -16.85 -71.88 -38.17
CA VAL A 856 -17.10 -70.68 -37.36
C VAL A 856 -17.06 -69.42 -38.22
N LEU A 857 -16.11 -69.33 -39.15
CA LEU A 857 -15.97 -68.22 -40.09
C LEU A 857 -17.13 -68.09 -41.08
N SER A 858 -17.69 -69.22 -41.53
CA SER A 858 -18.87 -69.24 -42.40
C SER A 858 -20.18 -68.90 -41.68
N GLY A 859 -20.21 -69.00 -40.35
CA GLY A 859 -21.40 -68.78 -39.52
C GLY A 859 -21.50 -67.39 -38.87
N LEU A 860 -20.58 -66.47 -39.20
CA LEU A 860 -20.46 -65.12 -38.61
C LEU A 860 -21.36 -64.07 -39.26
#